data_AF-A0A7C4TZG3-F1
#
_entry.id   AF-A0A7C4TZG3-F1
#
_cell.length_a   1.000
_cell.length_b   1.000
_cell.length_c   1.000
_cell.angle_alpha   90.00
_cell.angle_beta   90.00
_cell.angle_gamma   90.00
#
_symmetry.space_group_name_H-M   'P 1'
#
loop_
_entity.id
_entity.type
_entity.pdbx_description
1 polymer ?
#
loop_
_entity_poly.entity_id
_entity_poly.type
_entity_poly.pdbx_seq_one_letter_code
_entity_poly.pdbx_strand_id
1 'polypeptide(L)'
;MNEQEKFQPQIESIETSKIPSKEEYLKQALENLQITSRTARGVVDVSASKDKNREMQDISEQEAATRATANFKEVIEQLYEQRNRQFENPEELQTFVEDIARHINKAITKEGILIRTHDSDKYPYTKVKDLPKEMRQFYEEFFVRLQNPTEDPEKLAGWVEYRINLTDHFFADGCSKTAKAISSWILMRYGHRFPRYRNREELYQHAPTQIRGTNPEANRKEFESWIKYYKSLFKAPESEKTLEYINGEEMLLALSPVFKRRYTHDGDLMLGCRYGCEFCYYRWISASKDYIGTGKLKRLATPEQMVEFLKKSKLFLPKDILILGARGDASMYPKEVLQFLDLIKNDEHFKENIILALHRGPASELMKKALLEHPNFRFGTTITPKAYELGWTKIKEETQITGLRKLLEAGVDPDRISIEIGPLNSENIDEGIEVLKELERLGFRNIMVRGVAFGTFGVDREKELKKMVDLGFIDPSILESPEKHEYYVVKNFLTPDAYKKLQEIVPKAKIHRHTYTYYRDVWGVPIALNRDNKVRISKPTTRSEMEVKKTVEKYGLKVENVSKRDDHYFVELPSGQEATEDIAMTIGAELELAVIFNNYRRTASIEDVKFYQKHGLFYLEPYLRHKNRKEDIKDG
;
A
#
# COMPACT_ATOMS: atom_id res chain seq x y z
N MET A 1 -10.30 60.87 25.43
CA MET A 1 -9.62 59.89 24.55
C MET A 1 -9.96 58.51 25.10
N ASN A 2 -10.63 57.67 24.30
CA ASN A 2 -11.18 56.39 24.72
C ASN A 2 -10.11 55.29 24.75
N GLU A 3 -9.87 54.70 25.92
CA GLU A 3 -9.08 53.48 26.13
C GLU A 3 -9.91 52.22 25.85
N GLN A 4 -10.30 52.00 24.59
CA GLN A 4 -10.97 50.77 24.16
C GLN A 4 -10.42 50.19 22.85
N GLU A 5 -9.10 50.26 22.62
CA GLU A 5 -8.46 49.31 21.71
C GLU A 5 -8.23 48.00 22.45
N LYS A 6 -9.31 47.20 22.54
CA LYS A 6 -9.27 45.81 22.98
C LYS A 6 -8.37 45.03 22.02
N PHE A 7 -7.40 44.32 22.60
CA PHE A 7 -6.48 43.40 21.92
C PHE A 7 -7.27 42.37 21.09
N GLN A 8 -7.42 42.62 19.80
CA GLN A 8 -7.74 41.57 18.83
C GLN A 8 -6.40 40.95 18.42
N PRO A 9 -6.23 39.61 18.50
CA PRO A 9 -5.05 38.98 17.92
C PRO A 9 -4.97 39.43 16.46
N GLN A 10 -3.83 40.00 16.06
CA GLN A 10 -3.58 40.37 14.67
C GLN A 10 -3.56 39.07 13.85
N ILE A 11 -4.72 38.71 13.31
CA ILE A 11 -4.83 37.70 12.27
C ILE A 11 -4.21 38.35 11.03
N GLU A 12 -2.88 38.26 10.90
CA GLU A 12 -2.17 38.64 9.68
C GLU A 12 -2.79 37.87 8.51
N SER A 13 -3.62 38.57 7.73
CA SER A 13 -4.18 38.20 6.41
C SER A 13 -4.23 36.70 6.06
N ILE A 14 -4.77 35.85 6.94
CA ILE A 14 -5.19 34.52 6.53
C ILE A 14 -6.40 34.75 5.63
N GLU A 15 -6.28 34.43 4.34
CA GLU A 15 -7.39 34.46 3.39
C GLU A 15 -8.61 33.83 4.06
N THR A 16 -9.67 34.63 4.28
CA THR A 16 -10.88 34.22 5.01
C THR A 16 -11.57 33.01 4.39
N SER A 17 -11.21 32.64 3.16
CA SER A 17 -11.63 31.41 2.46
C SER A 17 -11.04 30.10 3.01
N LYS A 18 -10.13 30.14 4.01
CA LYS A 18 -9.44 28.95 4.55
C LYS A 18 -9.82 28.55 5.97
N ILE A 19 -10.61 29.34 6.69
CA ILE A 19 -11.04 29.01 8.07
C ILE A 19 -12.18 27.98 8.01
N PRO A 20 -12.05 26.82 8.68
CA PRO A 20 -13.13 25.84 8.70
C PRO A 20 -14.45 26.37 9.28
N SER A 21 -15.58 25.94 8.73
CA SER A 21 -16.90 26.24 9.29
C SER A 21 -17.12 25.52 10.63
N LYS A 22 -18.16 25.95 11.37
CA LYS A 22 -18.59 25.26 12.61
C LYS A 22 -18.84 23.77 12.36
N GLU A 23 -19.53 23.46 11.26
CA GLU A 23 -19.86 22.10 10.84
C GLU A 23 -18.59 21.31 10.48
N GLU A 24 -17.63 21.93 9.80
CA GLU A 24 -16.35 21.29 9.47
C GLU A 24 -15.52 20.98 10.71
N TYR A 25 -15.50 21.88 11.71
CA TYR A 25 -14.86 21.61 12.99
C TYR A 25 -15.55 20.50 13.76
N LEU A 26 -16.88 20.55 13.85
CA LEU A 26 -17.66 19.54 14.54
C LEU A 26 -17.42 18.15 13.96
N LYS A 27 -17.41 18.05 12.62
CA LYS A 27 -17.10 16.81 11.91
C LYS A 27 -15.70 16.30 12.26
N GLN A 28 -14.67 17.13 12.15
CA GLN A 28 -13.29 16.75 12.48
C GLN A 28 -13.15 16.30 13.94
N ALA A 29 -13.78 17.01 14.88
CA ALA A 29 -13.74 16.66 16.30
C ALA A 29 -14.39 15.30 16.58
N LEU A 30 -15.54 15.01 15.96
CA LEU A 30 -16.24 13.73 16.12
C LEU A 30 -15.46 12.56 15.48
N GLU A 31 -14.84 12.78 14.31
CA GLU A 31 -13.93 11.78 13.71
C GLU A 31 -12.78 11.46 14.68
N ASN A 32 -12.13 12.48 15.23
CA ASN A 32 -11.06 12.32 16.21
C ASN A 32 -11.53 11.62 17.50
N LEU A 33 -12.74 11.92 17.98
CA LEU A 33 -13.34 11.25 19.13
C LEU A 33 -13.49 9.75 18.84
N GLN A 34 -14.03 9.37 17.68
CA GLN A 34 -14.22 7.98 17.28
C GLN A 34 -12.88 7.24 17.14
N ILE A 35 -11.84 7.91 16.66
CA ILE A 35 -10.50 7.31 16.50
C ILE A 35 -9.79 7.09 17.85
N THR A 36 -10.03 7.94 18.84
CA THR A 36 -9.21 7.98 20.05
C THR A 36 -9.93 7.54 21.32
N SER A 37 -11.26 7.62 21.39
CA SER A 37 -12.04 7.31 22.60
C SER A 37 -12.54 5.86 22.60
N ARG A 38 -12.27 5.13 23.68
CA ARG A 38 -12.84 3.78 23.92
C ARG A 38 -14.32 3.85 24.26
N THR A 39 -14.70 4.79 25.12
CA THR A 39 -16.10 4.99 25.54
C THR A 39 -16.99 5.32 24.34
N ALA A 40 -16.51 6.14 23.39
CA ALA A 40 -17.29 6.47 22.19
C ALA A 40 -17.52 5.26 21.26
N ARG A 41 -16.73 4.18 21.41
CA ARG A 41 -16.89 2.90 20.72
C ARG A 41 -17.64 1.84 21.54
N GLY A 42 -18.26 2.23 22.66
CA GLY A 42 -19.00 1.29 23.51
C GLY A 42 -18.13 0.47 24.45
N VAL A 43 -16.87 0.84 24.71
CA VAL A 43 -15.99 0.12 25.66
C VAL A 43 -15.78 0.97 26.91
N VAL A 44 -16.32 0.53 28.06
CA VAL A 44 -16.06 1.15 29.37
C VAL A 44 -14.89 0.41 30.03
N ASP A 45 -13.69 0.96 29.85
CA ASP A 45 -12.48 0.37 30.44
C ASP A 45 -12.31 0.79 31.90
N VAL A 46 -12.53 -0.16 32.81
CA VAL A 46 -12.34 -0.04 34.25
C VAL A 46 -11.01 -0.64 34.72
N SER A 47 -10.15 -1.08 33.79
CA SER A 47 -8.92 -1.82 34.11
C SER A 47 -7.79 -0.97 34.68
N ALA A 48 -7.93 0.36 34.71
CA ALA A 48 -6.84 1.27 35.08
C ALA A 48 -6.74 1.54 36.59
N SER A 49 -7.83 1.32 37.33
CA SER A 49 -7.84 1.33 38.80
C SER A 49 -9.01 0.48 39.32
N LYS A 50 -8.77 -0.28 40.40
CA LYS A 50 -9.77 -1.19 40.97
C LYS A 50 -11.02 -0.47 41.53
N ASP A 51 -10.90 0.82 41.82
CA ASP A 51 -11.94 1.62 42.45
C ASP A 51 -12.75 2.49 41.47
N LYS A 52 -12.38 2.52 40.16
CA LYS A 52 -13.05 3.36 39.15
C LYS A 52 -14.57 3.13 39.07
N ASN A 53 -15.01 1.89 39.30
CA ASN A 53 -16.44 1.52 39.30
C ASN A 53 -17.27 2.33 40.30
N ARG A 54 -16.65 2.81 41.39
CA ARG A 54 -17.36 3.58 42.43
C ARG A 54 -17.66 5.01 42.00
N GLU A 55 -16.93 5.53 41.02
CA GLU A 55 -17.03 6.91 40.55
C GLU A 55 -17.97 7.07 39.33
N MET A 56 -18.31 5.96 38.66
CA MET A 56 -19.20 5.94 37.50
C MET A 56 -20.67 5.84 37.90
N GLN A 57 -21.56 6.36 37.05
CA GLN A 57 -23.00 6.13 37.15
C GLN A 57 -23.33 4.66 36.83
N ASP A 58 -24.43 4.16 37.38
CA ASP A 58 -24.95 2.82 37.08
C ASP A 58 -25.72 2.85 35.75
N ILE A 59 -24.97 2.98 34.65
CA ILE A 59 -25.50 3.04 33.28
C ILE A 59 -24.81 2.01 32.40
N SER A 60 -25.51 1.55 31.37
CA SER A 60 -24.95 0.59 30.41
C SER A 60 -23.79 1.21 29.61
N GLU A 61 -22.90 0.37 29.09
CA GLU A 61 -21.78 0.82 28.24
C GLU A 61 -22.25 1.59 27.00
N GLN A 62 -23.35 1.12 26.38
CA GLN A 62 -23.96 1.76 25.22
C GLN A 62 -24.53 3.15 25.56
N GLU A 63 -25.14 3.29 26.74
CA GLU A 63 -25.66 4.56 27.22
C GLU A 63 -24.52 5.54 27.55
N ALA A 64 -23.45 5.05 28.19
CA ALA A 64 -22.24 5.84 28.43
C ALA A 64 -21.61 6.32 27.11
N ALA A 65 -21.56 5.47 26.07
CA ALA A 65 -21.07 5.84 24.74
C ALA A 65 -21.92 6.92 24.06
N THR A 66 -23.23 6.77 24.15
CA THR A 66 -24.21 7.72 23.58
C THR A 66 -24.09 9.07 24.26
N ARG A 67 -24.08 9.09 25.60
CA ARG A 67 -23.90 10.32 26.40
C ARG A 67 -22.54 10.97 26.14
N ALA A 68 -21.45 10.19 26.10
CA ALA A 68 -20.11 10.72 25.84
C ALA A 68 -20.02 11.41 24.46
N THR A 69 -20.67 10.86 23.44
CA THR A 69 -20.70 11.44 22.09
C THR A 69 -21.56 12.71 22.06
N ALA A 70 -22.74 12.69 22.67
CA ALA A 70 -23.63 13.84 22.76
C ALA A 70 -23.00 15.00 23.54
N ASN A 71 -22.49 14.75 24.74
CA ASN A 71 -21.82 15.74 25.58
C ASN A 71 -20.61 16.37 24.85
N PHE A 72 -19.80 15.55 24.17
CA PHE A 72 -18.64 16.07 23.44
C PHE A 72 -19.06 16.93 22.25
N LYS A 73 -20.12 16.55 21.53
CA LYS A 73 -20.68 17.35 20.43
C LYS A 73 -21.12 18.74 20.93
N GLU A 74 -21.94 18.78 21.99
CA GLU A 74 -22.43 20.03 22.59
C GLU A 74 -21.28 20.92 23.07
N VAL A 75 -20.26 20.33 23.69
CA VAL A 75 -19.05 21.03 24.13
C VAL A 75 -18.29 21.64 22.96
N ILE A 76 -18.11 20.94 21.85
CA ILE A 76 -17.42 21.48 20.68
C ILE A 76 -18.21 22.64 20.06
N GLU A 77 -19.54 22.54 20.01
CA GLU A 77 -20.39 23.64 19.55
C GLU A 77 -20.29 24.86 20.47
N GLN A 78 -20.34 24.66 21.79
CA GLN A 78 -20.15 25.72 22.79
C GLN A 78 -18.77 26.38 22.66
N LEU A 79 -17.71 25.57 22.52
CA LEU A 79 -16.34 26.06 22.37
C LEU A 79 -16.15 26.85 21.08
N TYR A 80 -16.84 26.48 20.00
CA TYR A 80 -16.82 27.28 18.77
C TYR A 80 -17.40 28.68 19.02
N GLU A 81 -18.56 28.79 19.70
CA GLU A 81 -19.14 30.10 20.02
C GLU A 81 -18.24 30.91 20.97
N GLN A 82 -17.51 30.24 21.85
CA GLN A 82 -16.62 30.85 22.84
C GLN A 82 -15.14 30.91 22.39
N ARG A 83 -14.82 30.66 21.12
CA ARG A 83 -13.43 30.56 20.61
C ARG A 83 -12.59 31.82 20.86
N ASN A 84 -13.25 32.98 20.88
CA ASN A 84 -12.62 34.29 21.10
C ASN A 84 -12.69 34.77 22.56
N ARG A 85 -13.14 33.92 23.50
CA ARG A 85 -13.24 34.29 24.93
C ARG A 85 -11.88 34.70 25.48
N GLN A 86 -11.83 35.82 26.18
CA GLN A 86 -10.64 36.27 26.91
C GLN A 86 -10.78 35.87 28.38
N PHE A 87 -9.65 35.76 29.07
CA PHE A 87 -9.58 35.45 30.50
C PHE A 87 -8.75 36.53 31.19
N GLU A 88 -9.18 36.94 32.38
CA GLU A 88 -8.49 37.97 33.17
C GLU A 88 -7.39 37.40 34.06
N ASN A 89 -7.53 36.15 34.48
CA ASN A 89 -6.59 35.48 35.39
C ASN A 89 -6.63 33.94 35.22
N PRO A 90 -5.64 33.21 35.79
CA PRO A 90 -5.60 31.74 35.74
C PRO A 90 -6.83 31.06 36.36
N GLU A 91 -7.45 31.65 37.39
CA GLU A 91 -8.62 31.10 38.09
C GLU A 91 -9.87 31.05 37.19
N GLU A 92 -10.07 32.08 36.36
CA GLU A 92 -11.14 32.11 35.37
C GLU A 92 -10.93 31.04 34.28
N LEU A 93 -9.68 30.89 33.82
CA LEU A 93 -9.32 29.85 32.84
C LEU A 93 -9.48 28.44 33.42
N GLN A 94 -9.11 28.25 34.70
CA GLN A 94 -9.35 27.01 35.43
C GLN A 94 -10.84 26.67 35.47
N THR A 95 -11.67 27.64 35.89
CA THR A 95 -13.13 27.45 35.96
C THR A 95 -13.68 27.02 34.60
N PHE A 96 -13.27 27.69 33.53
CA PHE A 96 -13.66 27.33 32.17
C PHE A 96 -13.27 25.90 31.78
N VAL A 97 -12.02 25.48 31.99
CA VAL A 97 -11.56 24.13 31.63
C VAL A 97 -12.27 23.06 32.47
N GLU A 98 -12.49 23.32 33.76
CA GLU A 98 -13.22 22.42 34.64
C GLU A 98 -14.70 22.30 34.27
N ASP A 99 -15.34 23.39 33.86
CA ASP A 99 -16.73 23.36 33.36
C ASP A 99 -16.85 22.52 32.09
N ILE A 100 -15.88 22.62 31.17
CA ILE A 100 -15.81 21.74 30.00
C ILE A 100 -15.68 20.26 30.42
N ALA A 101 -14.83 19.96 31.41
CA ALA A 101 -14.70 18.62 31.94
C ALA A 101 -15.99 18.11 32.62
N ARG A 102 -16.70 18.96 33.35
CA ARG A 102 -18.02 18.64 33.94
C ARG A 102 -19.05 18.35 32.85
N HIS A 103 -19.12 19.18 31.80
CA HIS A 103 -20.03 18.97 30.68
C HIS A 103 -19.74 17.65 29.95
N ILE A 104 -18.47 17.36 29.66
CA ILE A 104 -18.07 16.10 29.03
C ILE A 104 -18.51 14.88 29.85
N ASN A 105 -18.37 14.95 31.18
CA ASN A 105 -18.68 13.85 32.09
C ASN A 105 -20.11 13.86 32.64
N LYS A 106 -20.95 14.81 32.19
CA LYS A 106 -22.33 14.97 32.67
C LYS A 106 -23.09 13.65 32.52
N ALA A 107 -23.63 13.19 33.64
CA ALA A 107 -24.39 11.94 33.74
C ALA A 107 -23.60 10.68 33.30
N ILE A 108 -22.27 10.72 33.35
CA ILE A 108 -21.36 9.58 33.16
C ILE A 108 -20.64 9.27 34.48
N THR A 109 -20.12 10.30 35.15
CA THR A 109 -19.59 10.19 36.51
C THR A 109 -20.65 10.59 37.55
N LYS A 110 -20.45 10.16 38.79
CA LYS A 110 -21.28 10.61 39.92
C LYS A 110 -21.11 12.11 40.17
N GLU A 111 -22.18 12.74 40.61
CA GLU A 111 -22.19 14.16 40.95
C GLU A 111 -21.14 14.47 42.03
N GLY A 112 -20.46 15.61 41.90
CA GLY A 112 -19.38 16.02 42.79
C GLY A 112 -18.01 15.40 42.48
N ILE A 113 -17.91 14.40 41.60
CA ILE A 113 -16.64 13.77 41.23
C ILE A 113 -16.11 14.40 39.93
N LEU A 114 -15.08 15.24 40.07
CA LEU A 114 -14.37 15.85 38.94
C LEU A 114 -12.89 15.45 38.90
N ILE A 115 -12.17 15.67 40.00
CA ILE A 115 -10.74 15.38 40.13
C ILE A 115 -10.55 13.94 40.58
N ARG A 116 -9.57 13.22 40.03
CA ARG A 116 -9.34 11.83 40.44
C ARG A 116 -8.81 11.77 41.87
N THR A 117 -9.22 10.71 42.57
CA THR A 117 -8.88 10.49 43.98
C THR A 117 -7.90 9.34 44.20
N HIS A 118 -7.54 8.61 43.14
CA HIS A 118 -6.67 7.44 43.19
C HIS A 118 -5.52 7.55 42.17
N ASP A 119 -4.42 6.85 42.44
CA ASP A 119 -3.31 6.73 41.51
C ASP A 119 -3.63 5.74 40.38
N SER A 120 -2.97 5.92 39.24
CA SER A 120 -2.99 4.94 38.15
C SER A 120 -1.94 3.87 38.37
N ASP A 121 -2.34 2.60 38.29
CA ASP A 121 -1.43 1.44 38.34
C ASP A 121 -0.84 1.09 36.95
N LYS A 122 -1.39 1.69 35.89
CA LYS A 122 -1.11 1.30 34.49
C LYS A 122 -0.18 2.27 33.76
N TYR A 123 -0.37 3.56 34.02
CA TYR A 123 0.38 4.64 33.38
C TYR A 123 1.06 5.52 34.41
N PRO A 124 2.21 6.13 34.07
CA PRO A 124 3.03 6.90 34.99
C PRO A 124 2.49 8.33 35.14
N TYR A 125 1.22 8.45 35.55
CA TYR A 125 0.61 9.74 35.79
C TYR A 125 1.12 10.40 37.06
N THR A 126 0.98 11.72 37.16
CA THR A 126 1.23 12.50 38.39
C THR A 126 0.59 11.82 39.61
N LYS A 127 1.15 11.93 40.81
CA LYS A 127 0.54 11.31 42.00
C LYS A 127 -0.60 12.17 42.54
N VAL A 128 -1.66 11.56 43.10
CA VAL A 128 -2.82 12.32 43.62
C VAL A 128 -2.40 13.39 44.62
N LYS A 129 -1.43 13.07 45.50
CA LYS A 129 -0.88 14.02 46.48
C LYS A 129 -0.26 15.28 45.85
N ASP A 130 0.22 15.17 44.62
CA ASP A 130 0.92 16.25 43.90
C ASP A 130 -0.02 16.97 42.92
N LEU A 131 -1.17 16.38 42.58
CA LEU A 131 -2.14 16.95 41.62
C LEU A 131 -2.53 18.41 41.89
N PRO A 132 -2.86 18.86 43.12
CA PRO A 132 -3.24 20.25 43.36
C PRO A 132 -2.16 21.26 42.95
N LYS A 133 -0.88 20.91 43.19
CA LYS A 133 0.27 21.74 42.81
C LYS A 133 0.43 21.75 41.28
N GLU A 134 0.35 20.58 40.66
CA GLU A 134 0.58 20.42 39.22
C GLU A 134 -0.56 21.05 38.38
N MET A 135 -1.80 21.00 38.88
CA MET A 135 -2.95 21.71 38.29
C MET A 135 -2.80 23.22 38.38
N ARG A 136 -2.39 23.76 39.53
CA ARG A 136 -2.12 25.19 39.68
C ARG A 136 -1.05 25.64 38.66
N GLN A 137 0.06 24.92 38.62
CA GLN A 137 1.14 25.20 37.65
C GLN A 137 0.63 25.10 36.20
N PHE A 138 -0.22 24.11 35.89
CA PHE A 138 -0.82 23.98 34.56
C PHE A 138 -1.63 25.23 34.18
N TYR A 139 -2.54 25.69 35.03
CA TYR A 139 -3.41 26.82 34.70
C TYR A 139 -2.64 28.15 34.66
N GLU A 140 -1.67 28.35 35.54
CA GLU A 140 -0.76 29.51 35.48
C GLU A 140 0.02 29.53 34.16
N GLU A 141 0.63 28.41 33.78
CA GLU A 141 1.40 28.30 32.52
C GLU A 141 0.47 28.39 31.29
N PHE A 142 -0.71 27.79 31.35
CA PHE A 142 -1.69 27.83 30.26
C PHE A 142 -2.19 29.25 30.02
N PHE A 143 -2.52 29.98 31.09
CA PHE A 143 -2.92 31.38 31.01
C PHE A 143 -1.83 32.23 30.34
N VAL A 144 -0.57 32.12 30.79
CA VAL A 144 0.55 32.87 30.22
C VAL A 144 0.75 32.54 28.73
N ARG A 145 0.74 31.27 28.36
CA ARG A 145 0.90 30.85 26.95
C ARG A 145 -0.26 31.28 26.07
N LEU A 146 -1.49 31.27 26.58
CA LEU A 146 -2.68 31.66 25.84
C LEU A 146 -2.68 33.16 25.49
N GLN A 147 -2.06 33.99 26.32
CA GLN A 147 -1.92 35.44 26.11
C GLN A 147 -0.71 35.80 25.24
N ASN A 148 0.19 34.86 24.96
CA ASN A 148 1.38 35.12 24.14
C ASN A 148 1.00 35.14 22.64
N PRO A 149 1.09 36.29 21.95
CA PRO A 149 0.70 36.40 20.54
C PRO A 149 1.64 35.64 19.60
N THR A 150 2.83 35.27 20.05
CA THR A 150 3.82 34.49 19.28
C THR A 150 3.78 32.99 19.58
N GLU A 151 2.87 32.55 20.46
CA GLU A 151 2.73 31.14 20.78
C GLU A 151 2.22 30.38 19.54
N ASP A 152 2.94 29.32 19.18
CA ASP A 152 2.53 28.42 18.12
C ASP A 152 1.27 27.64 18.54
N PRO A 153 0.13 27.81 17.84
CA PRO A 153 -1.13 27.22 18.25
C PRO A 153 -1.13 25.69 18.21
N GLU A 154 -0.40 25.06 17.27
CA GLU A 154 -0.27 23.60 17.22
C GLU A 154 0.54 23.07 18.41
N LYS A 155 1.59 23.80 18.78
CA LYS A 155 2.41 23.45 19.95
C LYS A 155 1.64 23.63 21.25
N LEU A 156 0.87 24.71 21.39
CA LEU A 156 0.04 24.96 22.57
C LEU A 156 -1.06 23.90 22.72
N ALA A 157 -1.78 23.60 21.63
CA ALA A 157 -2.78 22.54 21.59
C ALA A 157 -2.19 21.18 21.96
N GLY A 158 -1.03 20.83 21.38
CA GLY A 158 -0.30 19.61 21.70
C GLY A 158 0.16 19.56 23.16
N TRP A 159 0.61 20.68 23.73
CA TRP A 159 1.01 20.78 25.13
C TRP A 159 -0.17 20.57 26.09
N VAL A 160 -1.35 21.11 25.78
CA VAL A 160 -2.57 20.85 26.58
C VAL A 160 -2.91 19.37 26.57
N GLU A 161 -2.84 18.71 25.41
CA GLU A 161 -3.10 17.27 25.35
C GLU A 161 -2.07 16.43 26.11
N TYR A 162 -0.80 16.83 26.04
CA TYR A 162 0.27 16.21 26.80
C TYR A 162 -0.02 16.26 28.31
N ARG A 163 -0.36 17.46 28.82
CA ARG A 163 -0.56 17.71 30.24
C ARG A 163 -1.83 17.05 30.77
N ILE A 164 -2.98 17.33 30.15
CA ILE A 164 -4.29 16.85 30.63
C ILE A 164 -4.43 15.34 30.48
N ASN A 165 -3.97 14.74 29.37
CA ASN A 165 -4.25 13.33 29.07
C ASN A 165 -3.07 12.37 29.28
N LEU A 166 -1.83 12.82 29.08
CA LEU A 166 -0.68 11.91 29.03
C LEU A 166 0.21 11.96 30.27
N THR A 167 0.38 13.12 30.93
CA THR A 167 1.18 13.24 32.15
C THR A 167 0.36 13.36 33.42
N ASP A 168 -0.48 14.38 33.53
CA ASP A 168 -1.04 14.75 34.83
C ASP A 168 -2.35 14.01 35.11
N HIS A 169 -3.17 13.85 34.07
CA HIS A 169 -4.41 13.10 34.10
C HIS A 169 -5.32 13.55 35.26
N PHE A 170 -5.68 14.84 35.25
CA PHE A 170 -6.32 15.56 36.35
C PHE A 170 -7.67 14.96 36.77
N PHE A 171 -8.51 14.61 35.80
CA PHE A 171 -9.91 14.28 36.03
C PHE A 171 -10.12 12.80 36.34
N ALA A 172 -11.18 12.50 37.11
CA ALA A 172 -11.60 11.15 37.46
C ALA A 172 -11.93 10.31 36.23
N ASP A 173 -12.61 10.92 35.24
CA ASP A 173 -12.78 10.35 33.91
C ASP A 173 -12.75 11.45 32.84
N GLY A 174 -12.68 11.06 31.58
CA GLY A 174 -12.83 11.98 30.46
C GLY A 174 -11.59 12.83 30.12
N CYS A 175 -10.43 12.64 30.77
CA CYS A 175 -9.19 13.39 30.46
C CYS A 175 -8.88 13.46 28.97
N SER A 176 -8.94 12.35 28.24
CA SER A 176 -8.70 12.34 26.79
C SER A 176 -9.71 13.18 26.00
N LYS A 177 -10.97 13.22 26.43
CA LYS A 177 -12.04 14.01 25.78
C LYS A 177 -11.85 15.48 26.10
N THR A 178 -11.64 15.83 27.37
CA THR A 178 -11.39 17.22 27.81
C THR A 178 -10.15 17.80 27.14
N ALA A 179 -9.04 17.06 27.12
CA ALA A 179 -7.81 17.45 26.45
C ALA A 179 -8.04 17.79 24.96
N LYS A 180 -8.84 16.98 24.27
CA LYS A 180 -9.19 17.21 22.85
C LYS A 180 -10.14 18.37 22.65
N ALA A 181 -11.08 18.58 23.55
CA ALA A 181 -11.98 19.73 23.50
C ALA A 181 -11.18 21.04 23.67
N ILE A 182 -10.31 21.12 24.68
CA ILE A 182 -9.52 22.34 24.94
C ILE A 182 -8.48 22.60 23.85
N SER A 183 -7.79 21.58 23.34
CA SER A 183 -6.89 21.73 22.19
C SER A 183 -7.64 22.16 20.92
N SER A 184 -8.84 21.60 20.67
CA SER A 184 -9.70 22.04 19.56
C SER A 184 -10.08 23.51 19.70
N TRP A 185 -10.45 23.96 20.91
CA TRP A 185 -10.77 25.36 21.18
C TRP A 185 -9.59 26.31 20.91
N ILE A 186 -8.37 25.91 21.31
CA ILE A 186 -7.14 26.65 20.97
C ILE A 186 -7.03 26.76 19.45
N LEU A 187 -7.14 25.67 18.71
CA LEU A 187 -6.99 25.68 17.25
C LEU A 187 -8.09 26.51 16.55
N MET A 188 -9.34 26.42 17.01
CA MET A 188 -10.45 27.24 16.51
C MET A 188 -10.19 28.74 16.68
N ARG A 189 -9.60 29.15 17.81
CA ARG A 189 -9.25 30.55 18.10
C ARG A 189 -8.28 31.14 17.07
N TYR A 190 -7.41 30.31 16.51
CA TYR A 190 -6.44 30.70 15.48
C TYR A 190 -6.86 30.31 14.06
N GLY A 191 -8.08 29.79 13.87
CA GLY A 191 -8.57 29.35 12.55
C GLY A 191 -7.85 28.11 11.97
N HIS A 192 -7.15 27.33 12.81
CA HIS A 192 -6.45 26.12 12.39
C HIS A 192 -7.38 24.92 12.31
N ARG A 193 -7.14 24.03 11.34
CA ARG A 193 -7.75 22.69 11.29
C ARG A 193 -7.32 21.83 12.48
N PHE A 194 -8.07 20.77 12.77
CA PHE A 194 -7.73 19.83 13.84
C PHE A 194 -6.72 18.78 13.36
N PRO A 195 -5.89 18.22 14.27
CA PRO A 195 -5.00 17.12 13.94
C PRO A 195 -5.81 15.91 13.46
N ARG A 196 -5.27 15.13 12.51
CA ARG A 196 -5.89 13.88 12.02
C ARG A 196 -5.25 12.68 12.69
N TYR A 197 -5.84 12.16 13.76
CA TYR A 197 -5.34 10.93 14.38
C TYR A 197 -5.56 9.73 13.45
N ARG A 198 -4.61 8.79 13.44
CA ARG A 198 -4.73 7.57 12.61
C ARG A 198 -5.38 6.43 13.38
N ASN A 199 -4.92 6.18 14.60
CA ASN A 199 -5.46 5.19 15.54
C ASN A 199 -5.06 5.56 16.98
N ARG A 200 -5.64 4.87 17.96
CA ARG A 200 -5.37 5.11 19.38
C ARG A 200 -4.01 4.54 19.79
N GLU A 201 -3.61 3.41 19.23
CA GLU A 201 -2.37 2.71 19.59
C GLU A 201 -1.13 3.57 19.30
N GLU A 202 -1.09 4.21 18.13
CA GLU A 202 -0.06 5.16 17.71
C GLU A 202 0.04 6.36 18.65
N LEU A 203 -1.11 6.92 19.09
CA LEU A 203 -1.12 8.01 20.07
C LEU A 203 -0.35 7.64 21.35
N TYR A 204 -0.58 6.44 21.88
CA TYR A 204 0.04 5.99 23.13
C TYR A 204 1.47 5.47 22.97
N GLN A 205 1.94 5.17 21.74
CA GLN A 205 3.36 4.92 21.49
C GLN A 205 4.24 6.15 21.76
N HIS A 206 3.63 7.34 21.71
CA HIS A 206 4.29 8.62 22.00
C HIS A 206 3.96 9.16 23.39
N ALA A 207 3.32 8.37 24.26
CA ALA A 207 3.04 8.77 25.64
C ALA A 207 4.32 8.70 26.53
N PRO A 208 4.41 9.52 27.58
CA PRO A 208 5.52 9.48 28.54
C PRO A 208 5.64 8.13 29.24
N THR A 209 6.87 7.74 29.53
CA THR A 209 7.20 6.47 30.18
C THR A 209 7.46 6.60 31.68
N GLN A 210 7.47 7.83 32.20
CA GLN A 210 7.74 8.15 33.60
C GLN A 210 6.90 9.32 34.09
N ILE A 211 6.80 9.45 35.42
CA ILE A 211 6.08 10.55 36.07
C ILE A 211 6.83 11.86 35.80
N ARG A 212 6.09 12.91 35.45
CA ARG A 212 6.66 14.24 35.16
C ARG A 212 7.48 14.77 36.34
N GLY A 213 8.67 15.29 36.07
CA GLY A 213 9.55 15.90 37.05
C GLY A 213 10.50 14.93 37.78
N THR A 214 10.38 13.63 37.52
CA THR A 214 11.33 12.63 38.06
C THR A 214 12.70 12.71 37.38
N ASN A 215 12.74 12.99 36.08
CA ASN A 215 13.96 13.20 35.30
C ASN A 215 13.76 14.35 34.30
N PRO A 216 14.19 15.58 34.63
CA PRO A 216 13.96 16.76 33.80
C PRO A 216 14.44 16.63 32.35
N GLU A 217 15.60 15.99 32.13
CA GLU A 217 16.15 15.82 30.77
C GLU A 217 15.29 14.85 29.95
N ALA A 218 14.94 13.70 30.53
CA ALA A 218 14.09 12.73 29.85
C ALA A 218 12.67 13.28 29.62
N ASN A 219 12.10 14.01 30.59
CA ASN A 219 10.82 14.69 30.42
C ASN A 219 10.84 15.71 29.27
N ARG A 220 11.93 16.45 29.09
CA ARG A 220 12.11 17.36 27.95
C ARG A 220 12.14 16.59 26.63
N LYS A 221 12.91 15.51 26.52
CA LYS A 221 12.98 14.67 25.31
C LYS A 221 11.65 14.03 24.96
N GLU A 222 10.92 13.52 25.95
CA GLU A 222 9.57 12.95 25.78
C GLU A 222 8.58 14.01 25.27
N PHE A 223 8.61 15.23 25.84
CA PHE A 223 7.79 16.34 25.38
C PHE A 223 8.14 16.77 23.94
N GLU A 224 9.43 16.92 23.61
CA GLU A 224 9.86 17.27 22.26
C GLU A 224 9.45 16.20 21.23
N SER A 225 9.57 14.93 21.59
CA SER A 225 9.09 13.79 20.79
C SER A 225 7.57 13.85 20.57
N TRP A 226 6.80 14.11 21.64
CA TRP A 226 5.35 14.27 21.57
C TRP A 226 4.94 15.43 20.65
N ILE A 227 5.53 16.62 20.80
CA ILE A 227 5.20 17.78 19.96
C ILE A 227 5.55 17.51 18.49
N LYS A 228 6.68 16.85 18.22
CA LYS A 228 7.04 16.45 16.86
C LYS A 228 6.00 15.51 16.24
N TYR A 229 5.54 14.52 17.01
CA TYR A 229 4.45 13.64 16.60
C TYR A 229 3.13 14.40 16.39
N TYR A 230 2.72 15.23 17.36
CA TYR A 230 1.48 16.00 17.30
C TYR A 230 1.41 16.88 16.06
N LYS A 231 2.47 17.64 15.77
CA LYS A 231 2.57 18.47 14.56
C LYS A 231 2.53 17.66 13.26
N SER A 232 3.00 16.41 13.29
CA SER A 232 2.90 15.54 12.11
C SER A 232 1.46 15.19 11.75
N LEU A 233 0.51 15.31 12.69
CA LEU A 233 -0.92 15.02 12.47
C LEU A 233 -1.65 16.13 11.69
N PHE A 234 -1.06 17.32 11.56
CA PHE A 234 -1.60 18.43 10.76
C PHE A 234 -1.16 18.38 9.30
N LYS A 235 -0.07 17.66 9.03
CA LYS A 235 0.35 17.41 7.66
C LYS A 235 -0.69 16.51 7.02
N ALA A 236 -1.13 16.87 5.81
CA ALA A 236 -1.77 15.90 4.95
C ALA A 236 -0.86 14.65 4.94
N PRO A 237 -1.42 13.43 5.04
CA PRO A 237 -0.63 12.22 4.86
C PRO A 237 0.29 12.43 3.66
N GLU A 238 1.58 12.07 3.71
CA GLU A 238 2.43 12.18 2.51
C GLU A 238 1.84 11.38 1.32
N SER A 239 0.89 10.48 1.59
CA SER A 239 0.03 9.79 0.62
C SER A 239 -1.10 10.63 -0.01
N GLU A 240 -1.30 11.89 0.43
CA GLU A 240 -2.21 12.89 -0.17
C GLU A 240 -1.47 13.91 -1.04
N LYS A 241 -0.15 13.77 -1.25
CA LYS A 241 0.38 14.22 -2.55
C LYS A 241 -0.41 13.43 -3.57
N THR A 242 -1.22 14.10 -4.39
CA THR A 242 -1.74 13.51 -5.61
C THR A 242 -0.56 12.84 -6.28
N LEU A 243 -0.50 11.51 -6.24
CA LEU A 243 0.38 10.76 -7.13
C LEU A 243 -0.06 11.21 -8.52
N GLU A 244 0.68 12.16 -9.08
CA GLU A 244 0.65 12.47 -10.48
C GLU A 244 1.36 11.30 -11.14
N TYR A 245 0.54 10.36 -11.62
CA TYR A 245 1.04 9.27 -12.42
C TYR A 245 1.47 9.84 -13.76
N ILE A 246 2.69 9.53 -14.19
CA ILE A 246 3.28 9.99 -15.45
C ILE A 246 2.46 9.45 -16.63
N ASN A 247 1.86 8.26 -16.50
CA ASN A 247 0.98 7.67 -17.50
C ASN A 247 -0.03 6.67 -16.87
N GLY A 248 -0.88 6.08 -17.72
CA GLY A 248 -1.89 5.10 -17.31
C GLY A 248 -1.32 3.79 -16.79
N GLU A 249 -0.19 3.33 -17.30
CA GLU A 249 0.48 2.14 -16.75
C GLU A 249 0.97 2.37 -15.32
N GLU A 250 1.59 3.52 -15.03
CA GLU A 250 2.01 3.82 -13.66
C GLU A 250 0.80 3.89 -12.72
N MET A 251 -0.31 4.48 -13.19
CA MET A 251 -1.58 4.51 -12.45
C MET A 251 -2.11 3.10 -12.18
N LEU A 252 -2.11 2.21 -13.18
CA LEU A 252 -2.55 0.82 -13.01
C LEU A 252 -1.63 0.03 -12.08
N LEU A 253 -0.31 0.17 -12.21
CA LEU A 253 0.68 -0.42 -11.30
C LEU A 253 0.48 0.06 -9.86
N ALA A 254 0.06 1.31 -9.67
CA ALA A 254 -0.11 1.89 -8.35
C ALA A 254 -1.44 1.51 -7.68
N LEU A 255 -2.50 1.33 -8.46
CA LEU A 255 -3.88 1.27 -7.94
C LEU A 255 -4.62 -0.03 -8.25
N SER A 256 -4.29 -0.73 -9.34
CA SER A 256 -5.03 -1.93 -9.74
C SER A 256 -4.54 -3.14 -8.95
N PRO A 257 -5.44 -3.95 -8.34
CA PRO A 257 -5.05 -5.18 -7.63
C PRO A 257 -4.26 -6.14 -8.49
N VAL A 258 -4.62 -6.17 -9.78
CA VAL A 258 -3.96 -6.92 -10.82
C VAL A 258 -3.65 -5.94 -11.94
N PHE A 259 -2.41 -5.94 -12.39
CA PHE A 259 -2.02 -5.30 -13.62
C PHE A 259 -1.47 -6.34 -14.58
N LYS A 260 -2.04 -6.41 -15.78
CA LYS A 260 -1.45 -7.15 -16.89
C LYS A 260 -0.24 -6.34 -17.36
N ARG A 261 0.98 -6.81 -17.11
CA ARG A 261 2.17 -6.11 -17.61
C ARG A 261 2.37 -6.38 -19.10
N ARG A 262 2.99 -5.39 -19.77
CA ARG A 262 3.67 -5.47 -21.09
C ARG A 262 4.81 -6.51 -21.21
N TYR A 263 4.88 -7.46 -20.29
CA TYR A 263 5.82 -8.58 -20.31
C TYR A 263 5.13 -9.93 -20.39
N THR A 264 3.82 -9.96 -20.58
CA THR A 264 3.07 -11.19 -20.82
C THR A 264 3.27 -11.70 -22.23
N HIS A 265 4.45 -12.22 -22.51
CA HIS A 265 4.58 -13.17 -23.61
C HIS A 265 3.83 -14.49 -23.36
N ASP A 266 2.96 -14.55 -22.36
CA ASP A 266 3.01 -15.57 -21.33
C ASP A 266 1.75 -15.72 -20.47
N GLY A 267 0.73 -14.87 -20.65
CA GLY A 267 -0.49 -14.95 -19.83
C GLY A 267 -0.36 -14.44 -18.39
N ASP A 268 0.73 -13.76 -18.00
CA ASP A 268 0.98 -13.36 -16.60
C ASP A 268 0.20 -12.13 -16.08
N LEU A 269 -0.63 -12.35 -15.06
CA LEU A 269 -1.12 -11.28 -14.17
C LEU A 269 -0.26 -11.26 -12.90
N MET A 270 0.52 -10.21 -12.63
CA MET A 270 1.57 -10.25 -11.58
C MET A 270 1.21 -9.52 -10.26
N LEU A 271 1.61 -10.09 -9.11
CA LEU A 271 1.54 -9.49 -7.75
C LEU A 271 2.87 -9.60 -6.99
N GLY A 272 3.38 -8.61 -6.24
CA GLY A 272 4.78 -8.48 -5.76
C GLY A 272 5.56 -9.50 -4.85
N CYS A 273 6.88 -9.26 -4.54
CA CYS A 273 7.86 -10.14 -3.83
C CYS A 273 8.42 -9.51 -2.53
N ARG A 274 8.54 -10.33 -1.46
CA ARG A 274 8.85 -9.91 -0.07
C ARG A 274 10.33 -9.63 0.26
N TYR A 275 11.29 -10.22 -0.45
CA TYR A 275 12.70 -10.27 0.03
C TYR A 275 13.61 -9.13 -0.46
N GLY A 276 13.14 -8.32 -1.42
CA GLY A 276 13.76 -7.04 -1.79
C GLY A 276 15.23 -7.12 -2.23
N CYS A 277 15.52 -7.68 -3.41
CA CYS A 277 16.87 -7.83 -3.95
C CYS A 277 17.42 -6.54 -4.54
N GLU A 278 18.73 -6.30 -4.45
CA GLU A 278 19.37 -5.03 -4.84
C GLU A 278 19.23 -4.72 -6.34
N PHE A 279 19.20 -5.75 -7.17
CA PHE A 279 19.10 -5.64 -8.63
C PHE A 279 17.68 -5.70 -9.18
N CYS A 280 16.68 -5.80 -8.30
CA CYS A 280 15.31 -6.02 -8.75
C CYS A 280 14.80 -4.79 -9.51
N TYR A 281 14.65 -4.90 -10.82
CA TYR A 281 14.25 -3.76 -11.64
C TYR A 281 12.83 -3.21 -11.38
N TYR A 282 12.08 -3.91 -10.55
CA TYR A 282 10.77 -3.49 -10.04
C TYR A 282 10.88 -2.57 -8.81
N ARG A 283 12.06 -2.50 -8.16
CA ARG A 283 12.38 -1.50 -7.12
C ARG A 283 12.32 -0.05 -7.64
N TRP A 284 12.31 0.08 -8.95
CA TRP A 284 12.46 1.35 -9.64
C TRP A 284 11.11 1.88 -10.13
N ILE A 285 10.02 1.60 -9.39
CA ILE A 285 8.67 2.14 -9.59
C ILE A 285 8.30 2.96 -8.36
N SER A 286 7.86 4.20 -8.57
CA SER A 286 7.48 5.18 -7.53
C SER A 286 6.57 4.57 -6.44
N ALA A 287 5.50 3.89 -6.83
CA ALA A 287 4.45 3.39 -5.94
C ALA A 287 4.89 2.27 -4.98
N SER A 288 6.01 1.61 -5.25
CA SER A 288 6.55 0.50 -4.46
C SER A 288 7.75 0.90 -3.61
N LYS A 289 8.29 2.10 -3.82
CA LYS A 289 9.57 2.55 -3.28
C LYS A 289 9.69 2.35 -1.76
N ASP A 290 8.64 2.68 -1.03
CA ASP A 290 8.63 2.65 0.44
C ASP A 290 8.47 1.24 1.04
N TYR A 291 8.09 0.25 0.23
CA TYR A 291 7.88 -1.13 0.67
C TYR A 291 9.10 -2.03 0.42
N ILE A 292 10.03 -1.56 -0.40
CA ILE A 292 11.22 -2.31 -0.81
C ILE A 292 12.10 -2.68 0.40
N GLY A 293 12.40 -3.98 0.54
CA GLY A 293 13.31 -4.48 1.57
C GLY A 293 12.76 -4.45 3.00
N THR A 294 11.54 -3.90 3.20
CA THR A 294 10.89 -3.80 4.52
C THR A 294 10.22 -5.10 4.97
N GLY A 295 9.94 -6.01 4.04
CA GLY A 295 9.11 -7.20 4.28
C GLY A 295 7.61 -6.89 4.45
N LYS A 296 7.19 -5.62 4.28
CA LYS A 296 5.79 -5.17 4.26
C LYS A 296 5.29 -5.01 2.82
N LEU A 297 3.98 -5.06 2.65
CA LEU A 297 3.31 -5.09 1.35
C LEU A 297 2.28 -3.97 1.23
N LYS A 298 2.07 -3.46 0.01
CA LYS A 298 0.96 -2.55 -0.30
C LYS A 298 -0.26 -3.40 -0.66
N ARG A 299 -1.13 -3.63 0.32
CA ARG A 299 -2.38 -4.35 0.09
C ARG A 299 -3.31 -3.52 -0.80
N LEU A 300 -3.60 -4.00 -2.01
CA LEU A 300 -4.51 -3.36 -2.96
C LEU A 300 -5.92 -3.98 -2.96
N ALA A 301 -6.04 -5.24 -2.56
CA ALA A 301 -7.32 -5.95 -2.46
C ALA A 301 -7.25 -7.06 -1.40
N THR A 302 -8.39 -7.45 -0.85
CA THR A 302 -8.57 -8.74 -0.16
C THR A 302 -8.69 -9.89 -1.17
N PRO A 303 -8.56 -11.17 -0.75
CA PRO A 303 -8.85 -12.32 -1.62
C PRO A 303 -10.21 -12.26 -2.32
N GLU A 304 -11.27 -11.87 -1.62
CA GLU A 304 -12.64 -11.77 -2.16
C GLU A 304 -12.73 -10.66 -3.20
N GLN A 305 -12.15 -9.50 -2.90
CA GLN A 305 -12.06 -8.38 -3.82
C GLN A 305 -11.27 -8.75 -5.08
N MET A 306 -10.23 -9.58 -4.97
CA MET A 306 -9.48 -10.08 -6.12
C MET A 306 -10.34 -10.99 -7.00
N VAL A 307 -11.09 -11.93 -6.39
CA VAL A 307 -12.01 -12.80 -7.12
C VAL A 307 -13.05 -11.96 -7.87
N GLU A 308 -13.63 -10.96 -7.22
CA GLU A 308 -14.56 -10.03 -7.85
C GLU A 308 -13.92 -9.27 -9.02
N PHE A 309 -12.71 -8.72 -8.80
CA PHE A 309 -11.96 -8.02 -9.84
C PHE A 309 -11.75 -8.88 -11.08
N LEU A 310 -11.26 -10.11 -10.90
CA LEU A 310 -10.94 -11.01 -12.00
C LEU A 310 -12.20 -11.41 -12.78
N LYS A 311 -13.27 -11.81 -12.08
CA LYS A 311 -14.55 -12.17 -12.72
C LYS A 311 -15.17 -11.05 -13.55
N LYS A 312 -14.94 -9.80 -13.16
CA LYS A 312 -15.49 -8.61 -13.84
C LYS A 312 -14.55 -8.02 -14.89
N SER A 313 -13.34 -8.55 -15.06
CA SER A 313 -12.32 -8.01 -15.97
C SER A 313 -12.23 -8.83 -17.25
N LYS A 314 -12.59 -8.26 -18.40
CA LYS A 314 -12.54 -8.96 -19.71
C LYS A 314 -11.13 -9.30 -20.19
N LEU A 315 -10.10 -8.62 -19.68
CA LEU A 315 -8.70 -8.89 -20.03
C LEU A 315 -8.11 -10.12 -19.31
N PHE A 316 -8.86 -10.70 -18.38
CA PHE A 316 -8.55 -11.99 -17.78
C PHE A 316 -9.32 -13.10 -18.50
N LEU A 317 -8.60 -13.94 -19.22
CA LEU A 317 -9.15 -15.02 -20.02
C LEU A 317 -9.06 -16.37 -19.28
N PRO A 318 -9.90 -17.35 -19.64
CA PRO A 318 -9.59 -18.74 -19.34
C PRO A 318 -8.19 -19.11 -19.82
N LYS A 319 -7.47 -19.93 -19.06
CA LYS A 319 -6.08 -20.36 -19.33
C LYS A 319 -5.00 -19.27 -19.18
N ASP A 320 -5.35 -18.05 -18.79
CA ASP A 320 -4.36 -17.08 -18.31
C ASP A 320 -3.68 -17.58 -17.03
N ILE A 321 -2.45 -17.13 -16.80
CA ILE A 321 -1.68 -17.38 -15.58
C ILE A 321 -1.87 -16.20 -14.62
N LEU A 322 -2.43 -16.47 -13.44
CA LEU A 322 -2.40 -15.51 -12.34
C LEU A 322 -1.15 -15.72 -11.50
N ILE A 323 -0.16 -14.86 -11.66
CA ILE A 323 1.05 -14.83 -10.85
C ILE A 323 0.83 -14.06 -9.53
N LEU A 324 0.77 -14.79 -8.44
CA LEU A 324 0.86 -14.27 -7.08
C LEU A 324 2.34 -14.20 -6.66
N GLY A 325 2.83 -13.17 -5.96
CA GLY A 325 4.20 -13.17 -5.39
C GLY A 325 5.39 -12.68 -6.26
N ALA A 326 5.20 -12.41 -7.56
CA ALA A 326 6.13 -11.67 -8.42
C ALA A 326 6.21 -10.11 -8.25
N ARG A 327 7.12 -9.66 -7.37
CA ARG A 327 7.87 -8.36 -7.34
C ARG A 327 7.15 -6.99 -7.04
N GLY A 328 7.51 -6.33 -5.93
CA GLY A 328 7.29 -4.87 -5.70
C GLY A 328 6.25 -4.42 -4.65
N ASP A 329 5.05 -5.00 -4.67
CA ASP A 329 3.86 -4.47 -3.98
C ASP A 329 3.07 -5.55 -3.21
N ALA A 330 3.17 -6.80 -3.63
CA ALA A 330 2.59 -8.02 -3.04
C ALA A 330 1.23 -7.78 -2.37
N SER A 331 0.23 -7.51 -3.18
CA SER A 331 -1.14 -7.27 -2.72
C SER A 331 -1.74 -8.41 -1.88
N MET A 332 -1.14 -9.62 -1.87
CA MET A 332 -1.52 -10.74 -1.00
C MET A 332 -0.34 -11.35 -0.21
N TYR A 333 -0.54 -11.52 1.09
CA TYR A 333 0.36 -12.26 1.99
C TYR A 333 0.24 -13.78 1.74
N PRO A 334 1.26 -14.61 2.10
CA PRO A 334 1.20 -16.06 1.89
C PRO A 334 -0.07 -16.74 2.42
N LYS A 335 -0.57 -16.32 3.59
CA LYS A 335 -1.82 -16.84 4.16
C LYS A 335 -3.04 -16.51 3.29
N GLU A 336 -3.05 -15.34 2.67
CA GLU A 336 -4.13 -14.89 1.78
C GLU A 336 -4.11 -15.63 0.44
N VAL A 337 -2.94 -16.14 0.01
CA VAL A 337 -2.85 -17.01 -1.17
C VAL A 337 -3.70 -18.27 -1.00
N LEU A 338 -3.61 -18.94 0.16
CA LEU A 338 -4.47 -20.11 0.41
C LEU A 338 -5.95 -19.74 0.45
N GLN A 339 -6.30 -18.63 1.11
CA GLN A 339 -7.68 -18.15 1.15
C GLN A 339 -8.22 -17.88 -0.26
N PHE A 340 -7.42 -17.23 -1.10
CA PHE A 340 -7.76 -17.01 -2.50
C PHE A 340 -7.93 -18.32 -3.26
N LEU A 341 -6.99 -19.27 -3.11
CA LEU A 341 -7.07 -20.58 -3.75
C LEU A 341 -8.30 -21.38 -3.32
N ASP A 342 -8.67 -21.31 -2.05
CA ASP A 342 -9.89 -21.93 -1.51
C ASP A 342 -11.15 -21.30 -2.11
N LEU A 343 -11.18 -19.96 -2.25
CA LEU A 343 -12.31 -19.24 -2.86
C LEU A 343 -12.54 -19.64 -4.32
N ILE A 344 -11.48 -19.89 -5.10
CA ILE A 344 -11.59 -20.21 -6.52
C ILE A 344 -11.61 -21.71 -6.84
N LYS A 345 -11.36 -22.58 -5.84
CA LYS A 345 -11.12 -24.02 -6.04
C LYS A 345 -12.22 -24.73 -6.84
N ASN A 346 -13.47 -24.35 -6.61
CA ASN A 346 -14.66 -24.95 -7.24
C ASN A 346 -15.37 -23.98 -8.18
N ASP A 347 -14.71 -22.89 -8.55
CA ASP A 347 -15.30 -21.84 -9.37
C ASP A 347 -14.97 -22.10 -10.85
N GLU A 348 -16.00 -22.40 -11.65
CA GLU A 348 -15.84 -22.72 -13.07
C GLU A 348 -15.16 -21.61 -13.86
N HIS A 349 -15.22 -20.35 -13.40
CA HIS A 349 -14.52 -19.24 -14.05
C HIS A 349 -12.99 -19.39 -14.03
N PHE A 350 -12.43 -20.05 -13.00
CA PHE A 350 -10.98 -20.16 -12.77
C PHE A 350 -10.41 -21.55 -13.03
N LYS A 351 -11.26 -22.51 -13.40
CA LYS A 351 -10.91 -23.93 -13.51
C LYS A 351 -9.76 -24.21 -14.47
N GLU A 352 -9.69 -23.44 -15.55
CA GLU A 352 -8.65 -23.57 -16.57
C GLU A 352 -7.43 -22.65 -16.31
N ASN A 353 -7.53 -21.74 -15.34
CA ASN A 353 -6.47 -20.78 -15.05
C ASN A 353 -5.40 -21.38 -14.16
N ILE A 354 -4.15 -21.08 -14.51
CA ILE A 354 -3.01 -21.46 -13.70
C ILE A 354 -2.77 -20.38 -12.65
N ILE A 355 -2.59 -20.77 -11.40
CA ILE A 355 -2.25 -19.85 -10.32
C ILE A 355 -0.80 -20.08 -9.92
N LEU A 356 0.09 -19.18 -10.31
CA LEU A 356 1.52 -19.30 -10.06
C LEU A 356 1.94 -18.46 -8.86
N ALA A 357 2.45 -19.08 -7.80
CA ALA A 357 3.15 -18.33 -6.75
C ALA A 357 4.64 -18.19 -7.08
N LEU A 358 5.09 -17.02 -7.55
CA LEU A 358 6.51 -16.74 -7.71
C LEU A 358 7.13 -16.38 -6.35
N HIS A 359 8.09 -17.17 -5.90
CA HIS A 359 8.76 -16.98 -4.62
C HIS A 359 10.26 -17.18 -4.71
N ARG A 360 11.00 -16.20 -4.20
CA ARG A 360 12.47 -16.28 -4.15
C ARG A 360 13.00 -17.00 -2.91
N GLY A 361 12.21 -17.08 -1.85
CA GLY A 361 12.57 -17.89 -0.69
C GLY A 361 12.46 -19.40 -1.00
N PRO A 362 13.01 -20.26 -0.13
CA PRO A 362 12.72 -21.69 -0.20
C PRO A 362 11.21 -21.92 -0.10
N ALA A 363 10.71 -22.96 -0.78
CA ALA A 363 9.31 -23.34 -0.70
C ALA A 363 8.91 -23.58 0.76
N SER A 364 7.84 -22.91 1.21
CA SER A 364 7.32 -23.05 2.56
C SER A 364 6.40 -24.26 2.68
N GLU A 365 6.14 -24.72 3.91
CA GLU A 365 5.12 -25.75 4.17
C GLU A 365 3.74 -25.36 3.64
N LEU A 366 3.43 -24.05 3.66
CA LEU A 366 2.21 -23.50 3.09
C LEU A 366 2.13 -23.71 1.57
N MET A 367 3.24 -23.48 0.86
CA MET A 367 3.34 -23.70 -0.58
C MET A 367 3.28 -25.17 -0.94
N LYS A 368 3.94 -26.02 -0.15
CA LYS A 368 3.83 -27.48 -0.28
C LYS A 368 2.38 -27.93 -0.16
N LYS A 369 1.67 -27.45 0.86
CA LYS A 369 0.24 -27.71 1.05
C LYS A 369 -0.58 -27.25 -0.17
N ALA A 370 -0.37 -26.02 -0.62
CA ALA A 370 -1.07 -25.47 -1.79
C ALA A 370 -0.86 -26.32 -3.06
N LEU A 371 0.38 -26.75 -3.32
CA LEU A 371 0.72 -27.61 -4.45
C LEU A 371 0.00 -28.96 -4.39
N LEU A 372 -0.08 -29.56 -3.21
CA LEU A 372 -0.74 -30.86 -3.04
C LEU A 372 -2.28 -30.76 -3.12
N GLU A 373 -2.87 -29.66 -2.65
CA GLU A 373 -4.33 -29.54 -2.50
C GLU A 373 -5.05 -28.85 -3.67
N HIS A 374 -4.34 -28.05 -4.48
CA HIS A 374 -4.94 -27.26 -5.58
C HIS A 374 -4.28 -27.64 -6.92
N PRO A 375 -4.96 -28.38 -7.80
CA PRO A 375 -4.38 -28.89 -9.05
C PRO A 375 -3.91 -27.80 -10.03
N ASN A 376 -4.55 -26.64 -10.02
CA ASN A 376 -4.22 -25.50 -10.89
C ASN A 376 -3.12 -24.59 -10.31
N PHE A 377 -2.68 -24.83 -9.07
CA PHE A 377 -1.60 -24.07 -8.45
C PHE A 377 -0.23 -24.51 -8.99
N ARG A 378 0.68 -23.56 -9.15
CA ARG A 378 2.07 -23.76 -9.59
C ARG A 378 2.98 -22.97 -8.66
N PHE A 379 4.19 -23.49 -8.48
CA PHE A 379 5.23 -22.80 -7.72
C PHE A 379 6.30 -22.29 -8.67
N GLY A 380 6.66 -21.02 -8.54
CA GLY A 380 7.74 -20.42 -9.31
C GLY A 380 8.87 -20.01 -8.40
N THR A 381 10.11 -20.20 -8.83
CA THR A 381 11.26 -19.63 -8.12
C THR A 381 12.31 -19.11 -9.08
N THR A 382 13.06 -18.11 -8.63
CA THR A 382 14.25 -17.61 -9.32
C THR A 382 15.46 -17.91 -8.44
N ILE A 383 16.40 -18.69 -8.96
CA ILE A 383 17.69 -18.94 -8.32
C ILE A 383 18.72 -18.08 -9.06
N THR A 384 19.29 -17.09 -8.38
CA THR A 384 20.34 -16.26 -8.96
C THR A 384 21.66 -16.75 -8.39
N PRO A 385 22.52 -17.41 -9.19
CA PRO A 385 23.79 -17.94 -8.70
C PRO A 385 24.69 -16.84 -8.15
N LYS A 386 25.48 -17.19 -7.11
CA LYS A 386 26.45 -16.33 -6.41
C LYS A 386 25.84 -15.06 -5.78
N ALA A 387 24.53 -14.89 -5.83
CA ALA A 387 23.89 -13.63 -5.50
C ALA A 387 23.89 -13.35 -3.99
N TYR A 388 23.95 -14.40 -3.15
CA TYR A 388 24.13 -14.22 -1.72
C TYR A 388 25.53 -13.66 -1.40
N GLU A 389 26.57 -14.22 -2.01
CA GLU A 389 27.97 -13.83 -1.81
C GLU A 389 28.23 -12.41 -2.33
N LEU A 390 27.64 -12.07 -3.47
CA LEU A 390 27.71 -10.74 -4.07
C LEU A 390 26.82 -9.70 -3.35
N GLY A 391 26.12 -10.09 -2.29
CA GLY A 391 25.25 -9.19 -1.50
C GLY A 391 23.99 -8.73 -2.23
N TRP A 392 23.64 -9.36 -3.35
CA TRP A 392 22.49 -9.02 -4.18
C TRP A 392 21.15 -9.48 -3.57
N THR A 393 21.18 -10.55 -2.77
CA THR A 393 20.03 -11.14 -2.09
C THR A 393 20.43 -11.74 -0.75
N LYS A 394 19.49 -11.87 0.18
CA LYS A 394 19.70 -12.54 1.48
C LYS A 394 19.42 -14.04 1.45
N ILE A 395 19.04 -14.57 0.29
CA ILE A 395 18.64 -15.97 0.13
C ILE A 395 19.77 -16.73 -0.56
N LYS A 396 20.21 -17.81 0.09
CA LYS A 396 21.21 -18.75 -0.42
C LYS A 396 20.58 -19.72 -1.42
N GLU A 397 21.30 -20.00 -2.48
CA GLU A 397 20.91 -20.88 -3.58
C GLU A 397 20.68 -22.30 -3.08
N GLU A 398 21.54 -22.81 -2.18
CA GLU A 398 21.43 -24.16 -1.61
C GLU A 398 20.15 -24.32 -0.79
N THR A 399 19.70 -23.25 -0.14
CA THR A 399 18.44 -23.28 0.62
C THR A 399 17.24 -23.42 -0.30
N GLN A 400 17.26 -22.75 -1.46
CA GLN A 400 16.21 -22.89 -2.48
C GLN A 400 16.21 -24.30 -3.07
N ILE A 401 17.38 -24.83 -3.47
CA ILE A 401 17.54 -26.19 -4.00
C ILE A 401 17.06 -27.23 -2.99
N THR A 402 17.41 -27.08 -1.71
CA THR A 402 16.92 -27.95 -0.63
C THR A 402 15.40 -27.89 -0.50
N GLY A 403 14.81 -26.71 -0.62
CA GLY A 403 13.35 -26.54 -0.64
C GLY A 403 12.69 -27.26 -1.81
N LEU A 404 13.29 -27.18 -3.01
CA LEU A 404 12.81 -27.90 -4.20
C LEU A 404 12.88 -29.41 -4.01
N ARG A 405 13.99 -29.93 -3.49
CA ARG A 405 14.15 -31.36 -3.18
C ARG A 405 13.04 -31.87 -2.26
N LYS A 406 12.73 -31.11 -1.20
CA LYS A 406 11.63 -31.43 -0.27
C LYS A 406 10.25 -31.45 -0.93
N LEU A 407 10.01 -30.59 -1.94
CA LEU A 407 8.76 -30.63 -2.69
C LEU A 407 8.65 -31.93 -3.51
N LEU A 408 9.73 -32.31 -4.20
CA LEU A 408 9.77 -33.55 -4.99
C LEU A 408 9.62 -34.79 -4.11
N GLU A 409 10.32 -34.83 -2.96
CA GLU A 409 10.17 -35.90 -1.95
C GLU A 409 8.74 -36.01 -1.40
N ALA A 410 8.00 -34.91 -1.37
CA ALA A 410 6.59 -34.88 -0.98
C ALA A 410 5.62 -35.28 -2.12
N GLY A 411 6.14 -35.69 -3.27
CA GLY A 411 5.34 -36.12 -4.42
C GLY A 411 4.83 -34.98 -5.31
N VAL A 412 5.38 -33.77 -5.17
CA VAL A 412 5.06 -32.68 -6.11
C VAL A 412 5.68 -32.98 -7.47
N ASP A 413 4.86 -32.92 -8.51
CA ASP A 413 5.30 -33.03 -9.90
C ASP A 413 6.28 -31.89 -10.25
N PRO A 414 7.51 -32.19 -10.73
CA PRO A 414 8.48 -31.18 -11.13
C PRO A 414 7.96 -30.23 -12.21
N ASP A 415 7.08 -30.67 -13.12
CA ASP A 415 6.52 -29.79 -14.16
C ASP A 415 5.54 -28.77 -13.57
N ARG A 416 5.08 -28.95 -12.32
CA ARG A 416 4.30 -27.93 -11.59
C ARG A 416 5.17 -26.84 -10.93
N ILE A 417 6.49 -26.94 -11.09
CA ILE A 417 7.46 -26.01 -10.52
C ILE A 417 8.25 -25.34 -11.65
N SER A 418 8.05 -24.03 -11.85
CA SER A 418 8.83 -23.27 -12.81
C SER A 418 10.09 -22.68 -12.16
N ILE A 419 11.27 -22.97 -12.71
CA ILE A 419 12.55 -22.48 -12.18
C ILE A 419 13.21 -21.56 -13.20
N GLU A 420 13.47 -20.31 -12.81
CA GLU A 420 14.31 -19.36 -13.55
C GLU A 420 15.71 -19.31 -12.92
N ILE A 421 16.74 -19.64 -13.71
CA ILE A 421 18.14 -19.44 -13.34
C ILE A 421 18.61 -18.10 -13.89
N GLY A 422 19.06 -17.24 -12.98
CA GLY A 422 19.64 -15.95 -13.31
C GLY A 422 19.08 -14.81 -12.46
N PRO A 423 19.32 -13.55 -12.87
CA PRO A 423 20.09 -13.15 -14.04
C PRO A 423 21.53 -13.67 -14.03
N LEU A 424 21.99 -14.15 -15.19
CA LEU A 424 23.35 -14.64 -15.43
C LEU A 424 24.21 -13.55 -16.08
N ASN A 425 25.45 -13.41 -15.61
CA ASN A 425 26.47 -12.52 -16.16
C ASN A 425 27.87 -13.16 -16.05
N SER A 426 28.92 -12.40 -16.38
CA SER A 426 30.31 -12.88 -16.32
C SER A 426 30.75 -13.32 -14.92
N GLU A 427 30.14 -12.79 -13.85
CA GLU A 427 30.55 -13.03 -12.47
C GLU A 427 29.98 -14.33 -11.88
N ASN A 428 28.87 -14.84 -12.43
CA ASN A 428 28.11 -15.93 -11.83
C ASN A 428 27.68 -17.05 -12.80
N ILE A 429 28.12 -17.01 -14.05
CA ILE A 429 27.72 -18.01 -15.05
C ILE A 429 28.24 -19.41 -14.72
N ASP A 430 29.44 -19.51 -14.14
CA ASP A 430 30.04 -20.80 -13.76
C ASP A 430 29.27 -21.45 -12.60
N GLU A 431 28.91 -20.68 -11.57
CA GLU A 431 28.02 -21.17 -10.51
C GLU A 431 26.62 -21.51 -11.06
N GLY A 432 26.14 -20.77 -12.06
CA GLY A 432 24.90 -21.08 -12.76
C GLY A 432 24.90 -22.44 -13.45
N ILE A 433 26.05 -22.84 -14.00
CA ILE A 433 26.24 -24.17 -14.59
C ILE A 433 26.08 -25.27 -13.52
N GLU A 434 26.67 -25.09 -12.34
CA GLU A 434 26.57 -26.08 -11.27
C GLU A 434 25.14 -26.20 -10.73
N VAL A 435 24.42 -25.09 -10.60
CA VAL A 435 22.99 -25.09 -10.24
C VAL A 435 22.16 -25.85 -11.29
N LEU A 436 22.41 -25.63 -12.58
CA LEU A 436 21.70 -26.33 -13.65
C LEU A 436 21.91 -27.85 -13.59
N LYS A 437 23.15 -28.30 -13.41
CA LYS A 437 23.47 -29.73 -13.27
C LYS A 437 22.74 -30.35 -12.08
N GLU A 438 22.69 -29.66 -10.95
CA GLU A 438 21.98 -30.15 -9.77
C GLU A 438 20.47 -30.23 -10.00
N LEU A 439 19.86 -29.25 -10.66
CA LEU A 439 18.44 -29.32 -11.01
C LEU A 439 18.12 -30.46 -11.98
N GLU A 440 18.97 -30.72 -12.97
CA GLU A 440 18.81 -31.87 -13.86
C GLU A 440 18.89 -33.20 -13.08
N ARG A 441 19.82 -33.32 -12.13
CA ARG A 441 19.94 -34.49 -11.23
C ARG A 441 18.70 -34.69 -10.36
N LEU A 442 18.09 -33.61 -9.88
CA LEU A 442 16.83 -33.65 -9.14
C LEU A 442 15.63 -34.04 -10.02
N GLY A 443 15.80 -34.10 -11.35
CA GLY A 443 14.78 -34.56 -12.28
C GLY A 443 14.03 -33.45 -13.00
N PHE A 444 14.43 -32.18 -12.85
CA PHE A 444 13.85 -31.09 -13.63
C PHE A 444 14.24 -31.21 -15.11
N ARG A 445 13.23 -31.30 -15.98
CA ARG A 445 13.39 -31.46 -17.44
C ARG A 445 13.20 -30.17 -18.22
N ASN A 446 12.62 -29.15 -17.60
CA ASN A 446 12.37 -27.85 -18.22
C ASN A 446 12.88 -26.78 -17.27
N ILE A 447 13.84 -25.96 -17.72
CA ILE A 447 14.46 -24.93 -16.88
C ILE A 447 14.53 -23.63 -17.67
N MET A 448 14.14 -22.51 -17.07
CA MET A 448 14.32 -21.21 -17.70
C MET A 448 15.68 -20.63 -17.33
N VAL A 449 16.33 -19.97 -18.28
CA VAL A 449 17.55 -19.18 -18.01
C VAL A 449 17.35 -17.76 -18.47
N ARG A 450 17.92 -16.82 -17.71
CA ARG A 450 17.78 -15.39 -17.98
C ARG A 450 19.13 -14.69 -17.86
N GLY A 451 19.42 -13.83 -18.83
CA GLY A 451 20.53 -12.89 -18.77
C GLY A 451 20.20 -11.62 -17.98
N VAL A 452 21.15 -10.69 -17.93
CA VAL A 452 20.99 -9.42 -17.22
C VAL A 452 19.89 -8.57 -17.85
N ALA A 453 19.08 -7.92 -17.02
CA ALA A 453 18.12 -6.91 -17.45
C ALA A 453 18.15 -5.72 -16.48
N PHE A 454 18.25 -4.51 -17.03
CA PHE A 454 18.28 -3.25 -16.30
C PHE A 454 17.47 -2.17 -17.02
N GLY A 455 16.65 -1.44 -16.27
CA GLY A 455 15.80 -0.37 -16.78
C GLY A 455 14.99 0.29 -15.68
N THR A 456 14.76 1.60 -15.72
CA THR A 456 14.15 2.38 -14.62
C THR A 456 12.77 2.94 -14.97
N PHE A 457 11.85 3.03 -13.99
CA PHE A 457 10.49 3.58 -14.14
C PHE A 457 10.24 4.75 -13.15
N GLY A 458 10.61 5.97 -13.56
CA GLY A 458 10.39 7.16 -12.70
C GLY A 458 11.37 7.27 -11.53
N VAL A 459 12.54 6.63 -11.64
CA VAL A 459 13.70 6.87 -10.78
C VAL A 459 14.90 7.28 -11.63
N ASP A 460 15.87 7.94 -11.00
CA ASP A 460 17.09 8.43 -11.64
C ASP A 460 17.86 7.28 -12.31
N ARG A 461 17.82 7.27 -13.65
CA ARG A 461 18.39 6.20 -14.48
C ARG A 461 19.90 6.12 -14.35
N GLU A 462 20.59 7.26 -14.38
CA GLU A 462 22.05 7.31 -14.39
C GLU A 462 22.60 6.86 -13.05
N LYS A 463 21.99 7.31 -11.96
CA LYS A 463 22.35 6.92 -10.60
C LYS A 463 22.18 5.41 -10.38
N GLU A 464 21.03 4.85 -10.76
CA GLU A 464 20.78 3.41 -10.59
C GLU A 464 21.64 2.56 -11.53
N LEU A 465 21.94 3.05 -12.74
CA LEU A 465 22.82 2.36 -13.67
C LEU A 465 24.24 2.26 -13.09
N LYS A 466 24.78 3.38 -12.62
CA LYS A 466 26.08 3.41 -11.96
C LYS A 466 26.13 2.42 -10.79
N LYS A 467 25.08 2.41 -9.95
CA LYS A 467 24.98 1.45 -8.84
C LYS A 467 25.04 -0.01 -9.32
N MET A 468 24.36 -0.36 -10.42
CA MET A 468 24.38 -1.73 -10.93
C MET A 468 25.74 -2.12 -11.52
N VAL A 469 26.45 -1.18 -12.14
CA VAL A 469 27.83 -1.39 -12.59
C VAL A 469 28.76 -1.59 -11.39
N ASP A 470 28.68 -0.71 -10.37
CA ASP A 470 29.49 -0.81 -9.15
C ASP A 470 29.28 -2.14 -8.41
N LEU A 471 28.08 -2.74 -8.50
CA LEU A 471 27.74 -4.04 -7.92
C LEU A 471 28.20 -5.25 -8.75
N GLY A 472 28.84 -5.04 -9.91
CA GLY A 472 29.19 -6.11 -10.85
C GLY A 472 27.96 -6.78 -11.49
N PHE A 473 26.78 -6.16 -11.39
CA PHE A 473 25.55 -6.72 -11.95
C PHE A 473 25.48 -6.51 -13.48
N ILE A 474 25.97 -5.36 -13.95
CA ILE A 474 26.07 -5.02 -15.37
C ILE A 474 27.54 -4.86 -15.75
N ASP A 475 27.96 -5.59 -16.77
CA ASP A 475 29.23 -5.35 -17.43
C ASP A 475 29.13 -4.05 -18.27
N PRO A 476 30.02 -3.06 -18.07
CA PRO A 476 30.03 -1.86 -18.92
C PRO A 476 30.09 -2.15 -20.42
N SER A 477 30.69 -3.28 -20.84
CA SER A 477 30.81 -3.67 -22.24
C SER A 477 29.47 -3.96 -22.93
N ILE A 478 28.41 -4.24 -22.16
CA ILE A 478 27.07 -4.58 -22.70
C ILE A 478 26.11 -3.37 -22.76
N LEU A 479 26.58 -2.17 -22.40
CA LEU A 479 25.78 -0.94 -22.40
C LEU A 479 25.54 -0.35 -23.79
N GLU A 480 26.28 -0.82 -24.79
CA GLU A 480 26.09 -0.45 -26.20
C GLU A 480 24.90 -1.23 -26.81
N SER A 481 23.69 -0.99 -26.32
CA SER A 481 22.48 -1.52 -26.98
C SER A 481 22.06 -0.59 -28.14
N PRO A 482 21.93 -1.10 -29.39
CA PRO A 482 21.55 -0.29 -30.55
C PRO A 482 20.04 0.06 -30.58
N GLU A 483 19.19 -0.62 -29.83
CA GLU A 483 17.76 -0.31 -29.76
C GLU A 483 17.45 0.56 -28.52
N LYS A 484 17.02 1.80 -28.77
CA LYS A 484 16.50 2.70 -27.73
C LYS A 484 15.19 2.14 -27.18
N HIS A 485 15.25 1.40 -26.08
CA HIS A 485 14.05 0.99 -25.35
C HIS A 485 13.68 2.09 -24.34
N GLU A 486 12.40 2.46 -24.27
CA GLU A 486 11.92 3.54 -23.40
C GLU A 486 12.31 3.31 -21.93
N TYR A 487 12.14 2.07 -21.44
CA TYR A 487 12.41 1.69 -20.06
C TYR A 487 13.75 0.98 -19.80
N TYR A 488 14.26 0.15 -20.72
CA TYR A 488 15.43 -0.68 -20.48
C TYR A 488 16.69 -0.12 -21.12
N VAL A 489 17.79 -0.15 -20.37
CA VAL A 489 19.13 0.04 -20.92
C VAL A 489 19.62 -1.29 -21.49
N VAL A 490 19.34 -2.40 -20.80
CA VAL A 490 19.69 -3.76 -21.21
C VAL A 490 18.51 -4.68 -20.89
N LYS A 491 18.12 -5.57 -21.81
CA LYS A 491 16.98 -6.48 -21.59
C LYS A 491 17.33 -7.93 -21.92
N ASN A 492 17.42 -8.76 -20.88
CA ASN A 492 17.68 -10.20 -20.97
C ASN A 492 18.91 -10.54 -21.83
N PHE A 493 19.99 -9.77 -21.64
CA PHE A 493 21.21 -9.95 -22.40
C PHE A 493 21.97 -11.18 -21.92
N LEU A 494 22.09 -12.16 -22.81
CA LEU A 494 22.92 -13.35 -22.69
C LEU A 494 23.37 -13.69 -24.11
N THR A 495 24.67 -13.92 -24.32
CA THR A 495 25.19 -14.18 -25.66
C THR A 495 24.65 -15.52 -26.19
N PRO A 496 24.44 -15.66 -27.51
CA PRO A 496 24.03 -16.93 -28.11
C PRO A 496 24.95 -18.10 -27.73
N ASP A 497 26.27 -17.87 -27.68
CA ASP A 497 27.26 -18.88 -27.30
C ASP A 497 27.14 -19.30 -25.83
N ALA A 498 26.94 -18.33 -24.91
CA ALA A 498 26.70 -18.65 -23.51
C ALA A 498 25.42 -19.50 -23.37
N TYR A 499 24.34 -19.09 -24.04
CA TYR A 499 23.08 -19.85 -24.03
C TYR A 499 23.26 -21.28 -24.58
N LYS A 500 23.98 -21.45 -25.70
CA LYS A 500 24.28 -22.75 -26.28
C LYS A 500 25.07 -23.64 -25.32
N LYS A 501 26.12 -23.10 -24.69
CA LYS A 501 26.93 -23.82 -23.70
C LYS A 501 26.10 -24.30 -22.51
N LEU A 502 25.20 -23.46 -21.98
CA LEU A 502 24.30 -23.87 -20.89
C LEU A 502 23.47 -25.10 -21.30
N GLN A 503 22.92 -25.12 -22.52
CA GLN A 503 22.11 -26.23 -23.01
C GLN A 503 22.93 -27.52 -23.22
N GLU A 504 24.18 -27.42 -23.66
CA GLU A 504 25.07 -28.58 -23.86
C GLU A 504 25.44 -29.27 -22.54
N ILE A 505 25.45 -28.53 -21.43
CA ILE A 505 25.87 -29.05 -20.12
C ILE A 505 24.75 -29.84 -19.41
N VAL A 506 23.49 -29.55 -19.71
CA VAL A 506 22.32 -30.28 -19.19
C VAL A 506 21.51 -30.89 -20.33
N PRO A 507 22.03 -31.92 -21.02
CA PRO A 507 21.44 -32.45 -22.25
C PRO A 507 20.08 -33.14 -22.04
N LYS A 508 19.72 -33.49 -20.79
CA LYS A 508 18.43 -34.10 -20.45
C LYS A 508 17.40 -33.07 -19.99
N ALA A 509 17.77 -31.79 -19.88
CA ALA A 509 16.86 -30.69 -19.60
C ALA A 509 16.76 -29.77 -20.81
N LYS A 510 15.55 -29.34 -21.15
CA LYS A 510 15.31 -28.28 -22.12
C LYS A 510 15.49 -26.93 -21.43
N ILE A 511 16.40 -26.12 -21.95
CA ILE A 511 16.59 -24.75 -21.50
C ILE A 511 15.69 -23.79 -22.28
N HIS A 512 14.84 -23.08 -21.56
CA HIS A 512 13.96 -22.05 -22.08
C HIS A 512 14.59 -20.67 -21.87
N ARG A 513 15.05 -20.01 -22.95
CA ARG A 513 15.58 -18.63 -22.90
C ARG A 513 14.50 -17.60 -22.52
N HIS A 514 13.28 -17.92 -22.85
CA HIS A 514 12.15 -17.03 -22.69
C HIS A 514 11.01 -17.78 -22.01
N THR A 515 10.47 -17.16 -20.98
CA THR A 515 9.43 -17.71 -20.11
C THR A 515 8.26 -18.33 -20.91
N TYR A 516 7.83 -17.71 -22.01
CA TYR A 516 6.75 -18.27 -22.85
C TYR A 516 6.97 -19.53 -23.58
N THR A 517 8.22 -19.83 -23.89
CA THR A 517 8.48 -21.15 -24.43
C THR A 517 8.23 -22.18 -23.33
N TYR A 518 8.53 -21.88 -22.07
CA TYR A 518 8.26 -22.76 -20.94
C TYR A 518 6.75 -22.86 -20.70
N TYR A 519 6.04 -21.75 -20.52
CA TYR A 519 4.60 -21.81 -20.21
C TYR A 519 3.78 -22.44 -21.34
N ARG A 520 4.13 -22.19 -22.60
CA ARG A 520 3.50 -22.88 -23.73
C ARG A 520 3.82 -24.36 -23.75
N ASP A 521 5.11 -24.73 -23.70
CA ASP A 521 5.53 -26.11 -23.96
C ASP A 521 5.24 -27.04 -22.78
N VAL A 522 5.29 -26.52 -21.54
CA VAL A 522 5.13 -27.30 -20.30
C VAL A 522 3.72 -27.18 -19.74
N TRP A 523 3.11 -26.00 -19.81
CA TRP A 523 1.79 -25.75 -19.20
C TRP A 523 0.66 -25.58 -20.20
N GLY A 524 0.94 -25.58 -21.51
CA GLY A 524 -0.09 -25.43 -22.55
C GLY A 524 -0.76 -24.06 -22.56
N VAL A 525 -0.09 -23.03 -22.05
CA VAL A 525 -0.65 -21.68 -21.96
C VAL A 525 -0.70 -21.04 -23.36
N PRO A 526 -1.86 -20.52 -23.80
CA PRO A 526 -1.97 -19.79 -25.06
C PRO A 526 -1.07 -18.55 -25.05
N ILE A 527 -0.35 -18.33 -26.16
CA ILE A 527 0.55 -17.18 -26.30
C ILE A 527 0.12 -16.28 -27.44
N ALA A 528 0.22 -14.97 -27.24
CA ALA A 528 0.09 -14.01 -28.33
C ALA A 528 1.23 -14.19 -29.34
N LEU A 529 0.88 -14.29 -30.62
CA LEU A 529 1.87 -14.41 -31.70
C LEU A 529 2.32 -13.04 -32.23
N ASN A 530 1.71 -11.95 -31.75
CA ASN A 530 2.13 -10.57 -31.94
C ASN A 530 2.78 -10.00 -30.65
N ARG A 531 3.66 -9.02 -30.81
CA ARG A 531 4.21 -8.18 -29.73
C ARG A 531 4.75 -6.88 -30.29
N ASP A 532 4.62 -5.79 -29.54
CA ASP A 532 5.08 -4.47 -29.96
C ASP A 532 4.51 -4.10 -31.35
N ASN A 533 3.26 -4.51 -31.59
CA ASN A 533 2.54 -4.44 -32.87
C ASN A 533 3.29 -5.03 -34.08
N LYS A 534 4.02 -6.12 -33.85
CA LYS A 534 4.74 -6.88 -34.90
C LYS A 534 4.44 -8.37 -34.80
N VAL A 535 4.54 -9.06 -35.93
CA VAL A 535 4.51 -10.54 -35.96
C VAL A 535 5.74 -11.06 -35.24
N ARG A 536 5.50 -11.86 -34.21
CA ARG A 536 6.53 -12.38 -33.32
C ARG A 536 6.72 -13.88 -33.51
N ILE A 537 5.66 -14.61 -33.83
CA ILE A 537 5.72 -15.99 -34.36
C ILE A 537 4.85 -16.03 -35.61
N SER A 538 5.47 -16.28 -36.76
CA SER A 538 4.75 -16.42 -38.02
C SER A 538 3.99 -17.75 -38.04
N LYS A 539 2.66 -17.69 -38.23
CA LYS A 539 1.79 -18.86 -38.44
C LYS A 539 0.72 -18.52 -39.46
N PRO A 540 0.29 -19.48 -40.30
CA PRO A 540 -0.78 -19.26 -41.26
C PRO A 540 -2.06 -18.73 -40.59
N THR A 541 -2.70 -17.76 -41.23
CA THR A 541 -3.98 -17.22 -40.77
C THR A 541 -5.14 -18.19 -41.05
N THR A 542 -5.72 -18.74 -39.99
CA THR A 542 -6.73 -19.82 -40.10
C THR A 542 -8.17 -19.37 -39.85
N ARG A 543 -8.38 -18.17 -39.31
CA ARG A 543 -9.71 -17.64 -38.94
C ARG A 543 -10.36 -16.83 -40.07
N SER A 544 -11.64 -16.52 -39.92
CA SER A 544 -12.32 -15.56 -40.81
C SER A 544 -12.06 -14.11 -40.34
N GLU A 545 -12.04 -13.15 -41.27
CA GLU A 545 -11.91 -11.72 -40.92
C GLU A 545 -13.07 -11.26 -40.01
N MET A 546 -14.26 -11.82 -40.20
CA MET A 546 -15.44 -11.56 -39.36
C MET A 546 -15.26 -12.05 -37.92
N GLU A 547 -14.62 -13.20 -37.71
CA GLU A 547 -14.30 -13.71 -36.37
C GLU A 547 -13.30 -12.80 -35.67
N VAL A 548 -12.23 -12.40 -36.37
CA VAL A 548 -11.24 -11.45 -35.84
C VAL A 548 -11.91 -10.12 -35.48
N LYS A 549 -12.75 -9.58 -36.37
CA LYS A 549 -13.52 -8.35 -36.12
C LYS A 549 -14.36 -8.45 -34.84
N LYS A 550 -15.15 -9.51 -34.69
CA LYS A 550 -15.98 -9.74 -33.49
C LYS A 550 -15.14 -9.84 -32.21
N THR A 551 -13.99 -10.51 -32.26
CA THR A 551 -13.10 -10.62 -31.12
C THR A 551 -12.48 -9.27 -30.75
N VAL A 552 -12.08 -8.44 -31.72
CA VAL A 552 -11.59 -7.08 -31.43
C VAL A 552 -12.71 -6.23 -30.81
N GLU A 553 -13.93 -6.30 -31.35
CA GLU A 553 -15.08 -5.53 -30.87
C GLU A 553 -15.56 -5.91 -29.46
N LYS A 554 -15.34 -7.18 -29.05
CA LYS A 554 -15.55 -7.66 -27.67
C LYS A 554 -14.82 -6.80 -26.62
N TYR A 555 -13.67 -6.24 -26.98
CA TYR A 555 -12.82 -5.40 -26.13
C TYR A 555 -13.16 -3.90 -26.22
N GLY A 556 -14.29 -3.53 -26.83
CA GLY A 556 -14.77 -2.15 -26.93
C GLY A 556 -14.13 -1.34 -28.06
N LEU A 557 -13.25 -1.96 -28.85
CA LEU A 557 -12.68 -1.34 -30.05
C LEU A 557 -13.70 -1.35 -31.19
N LYS A 558 -13.82 -0.26 -31.96
CA LYS A 558 -14.61 -0.25 -33.20
C LYS A 558 -13.68 -0.61 -34.36
N VAL A 559 -14.12 -1.52 -35.23
CA VAL A 559 -13.30 -2.00 -36.35
C VAL A 559 -13.88 -1.50 -37.67
N GLU A 560 -13.10 -0.72 -38.40
CA GLU A 560 -13.44 -0.28 -39.76
C GLU A 560 -13.26 -1.42 -40.74
N ASN A 561 -12.10 -2.07 -40.71
CA ASN A 561 -11.74 -3.15 -41.61
C ASN A 561 -10.81 -4.18 -40.94
N VAL A 562 -10.84 -5.41 -41.46
CA VAL A 562 -9.87 -6.45 -41.13
C VAL A 562 -9.37 -7.02 -42.45
N SER A 563 -8.06 -6.99 -42.66
CA SER A 563 -7.41 -7.57 -43.83
C SER A 563 -6.59 -8.79 -43.43
N LYS A 564 -6.89 -9.93 -44.03
CA LYS A 564 -6.13 -11.17 -43.86
C LYS A 564 -4.82 -11.12 -44.66
N ARG A 565 -3.69 -11.44 -44.02
CA ARG A 565 -2.38 -11.69 -44.64
C ARG A 565 -1.98 -13.14 -44.41
N ASP A 566 -0.85 -13.58 -44.99
CA ASP A 566 -0.41 -14.97 -44.86
C ASP A 566 -0.16 -15.37 -43.40
N ASP A 567 0.46 -14.48 -42.61
CA ASP A 567 0.90 -14.78 -41.25
C ASP A 567 0.32 -13.89 -40.14
N HIS A 568 -0.57 -12.96 -40.48
CA HIS A 568 -1.26 -12.11 -39.52
C HIS A 568 -2.55 -11.49 -40.08
N TYR A 569 -3.35 -10.93 -39.18
CA TYR A 569 -4.45 -10.03 -39.54
C TYR A 569 -4.02 -8.59 -39.29
N PHE A 570 -4.37 -7.71 -40.22
CA PHE A 570 -4.23 -6.27 -40.05
C PHE A 570 -5.61 -5.67 -39.78
N VAL A 571 -5.75 -4.96 -38.66
CA VAL A 571 -7.00 -4.39 -38.16
C VAL A 571 -6.92 -2.87 -38.25
N GLU A 572 -7.91 -2.28 -38.91
CA GLU A 572 -8.06 -0.84 -39.04
C GLU A 572 -9.08 -0.32 -38.03
N LEU A 573 -8.60 0.54 -37.14
CA LEU A 573 -9.39 1.26 -36.15
C LEU A 573 -9.63 2.70 -36.64
N PRO A 574 -10.78 3.32 -36.28
CA PRO A 574 -11.04 4.70 -36.62
C PRO A 574 -10.06 5.66 -35.93
N SER A 575 -9.91 6.85 -36.50
CA SER A 575 -9.09 7.92 -35.92
C SER A 575 -9.50 8.23 -34.47
N GLY A 576 -8.52 8.33 -33.57
CA GLY A 576 -8.73 8.60 -32.14
C GLY A 576 -9.01 7.36 -31.28
N GLN A 577 -9.01 6.16 -31.89
CA GLN A 577 -9.05 4.90 -31.17
C GLN A 577 -7.74 4.13 -31.37
N GLU A 578 -7.17 3.63 -30.28
CA GLU A 578 -5.89 2.92 -30.29
C GLU A 578 -6.02 1.59 -29.57
N ALA A 579 -5.40 0.54 -30.10
CA ALA A 579 -5.22 -0.72 -29.39
C ALA A 579 -3.96 -0.64 -28.52
N THR A 580 -4.13 -0.73 -27.21
CA THR A 580 -2.98 -0.87 -26.31
C THR A 580 -2.34 -2.26 -26.44
N GLU A 581 -1.07 -2.41 -26.03
CA GLU A 581 -0.41 -3.73 -25.98
C GLU A 581 -1.24 -4.76 -25.18
N ASP A 582 -1.88 -4.35 -24.08
CA ASP A 582 -2.72 -5.23 -23.25
C ASP A 582 -3.89 -5.81 -24.05
N ILE A 583 -4.57 -4.97 -24.84
CA ILE A 583 -5.68 -5.38 -25.70
C ILE A 583 -5.17 -6.23 -26.86
N ALA A 584 -4.14 -5.75 -27.57
CA ALA A 584 -3.59 -6.39 -28.76
C ALA A 584 -3.05 -7.80 -28.46
N MET A 585 -2.34 -7.99 -27.35
CA MET A 585 -1.84 -9.29 -26.94
C MET A 585 -2.96 -10.21 -26.43
N THR A 586 -3.97 -9.68 -25.72
CA THR A 586 -5.11 -10.48 -25.28
C THR A 586 -5.88 -11.05 -26.47
N ILE A 587 -6.14 -10.22 -27.48
CA ILE A 587 -6.78 -10.65 -28.73
C ILE A 587 -5.92 -11.68 -29.46
N GLY A 588 -4.61 -11.44 -29.56
CA GLY A 588 -3.68 -12.39 -30.18
C GLY A 588 -3.60 -13.73 -29.45
N ALA A 589 -3.68 -13.74 -28.12
CA ALA A 589 -3.72 -14.95 -27.31
C ALA A 589 -5.06 -15.70 -27.45
N GLU A 590 -6.19 -15.00 -27.39
CA GLU A 590 -7.53 -15.59 -27.57
C GLU A 590 -7.71 -16.23 -28.95
N LEU A 591 -7.15 -15.60 -29.99
CA LEU A 591 -7.20 -16.12 -31.35
C LEU A 591 -6.06 -17.11 -31.67
N GLU A 592 -5.05 -17.20 -30.81
CA GLU A 592 -3.77 -17.88 -31.04
C GLU A 592 -3.09 -17.48 -32.37
N LEU A 593 -3.16 -16.19 -32.69
CA LEU A 593 -2.74 -15.60 -33.97
C LEU A 593 -2.02 -14.27 -33.77
N ALA A 594 -1.35 -13.79 -34.82
CA ALA A 594 -0.80 -12.45 -34.84
C ALA A 594 -1.88 -11.47 -35.35
N VAL A 595 -2.21 -10.47 -34.53
CA VAL A 595 -3.13 -9.38 -34.89
C VAL A 595 -2.40 -8.05 -34.72
N ILE A 596 -2.35 -7.28 -35.82
CA ILE A 596 -1.61 -6.02 -35.94
C ILE A 596 -2.62 -4.90 -36.18
N PHE A 597 -2.43 -3.75 -35.55
CA PHE A 597 -3.36 -2.61 -35.61
C PHE A 597 -2.71 -1.42 -36.34
N ASN A 598 -3.49 -0.68 -37.12
CA ASN A 598 -3.06 0.60 -37.72
C ASN A 598 -2.74 1.67 -36.65
N ASN A 599 -3.55 1.70 -35.59
CA ASN A 599 -3.43 2.60 -34.45
C ASN A 599 -3.13 1.79 -33.19
N TYR A 600 -1.88 1.84 -32.75
CA TYR A 600 -1.36 1.04 -31.65
C TYR A 600 -0.61 1.90 -30.65
N ARG A 601 -0.82 1.60 -29.37
CA ARG A 601 -0.03 2.18 -28.29
C ARG A 601 0.62 1.10 -27.46
N ARG A 602 1.95 1.17 -27.37
CA ARG A 602 2.68 0.31 -26.43
C ARG A 602 2.22 0.57 -25.01
N THR A 603 2.08 1.85 -24.67
CA THR A 603 1.87 2.33 -23.30
C THR A 603 0.51 2.92 -23.02
N ALA A 604 -0.31 2.30 -22.16
CA ALA A 604 -1.57 2.88 -21.72
C ALA A 604 -1.39 4.30 -21.12
N SER A 605 -2.12 5.27 -21.65
CA SER A 605 -2.30 6.60 -21.05
C SER A 605 -3.42 6.60 -20.02
N ILE A 606 -3.63 7.75 -19.37
CA ILE A 606 -4.73 7.94 -18.41
C ILE A 606 -6.10 7.78 -19.11
N GLU A 607 -6.22 8.19 -20.36
CA GLU A 607 -7.41 8.03 -21.19
C GLU A 607 -7.67 6.56 -21.50
N ASP A 608 -6.62 5.77 -21.75
CA ASP A 608 -6.74 4.32 -21.95
C ASP A 608 -7.26 3.62 -20.69
N VAL A 609 -6.84 4.06 -19.50
CA VAL A 609 -7.37 3.55 -18.22
C VAL A 609 -8.87 3.87 -18.07
N LYS A 610 -9.31 5.07 -18.47
CA LYS A 610 -10.74 5.42 -18.49
C LYS A 610 -11.50 4.55 -19.49
N PHE A 611 -10.91 4.27 -20.65
CA PHE A 611 -11.46 3.34 -21.64
C PHE A 611 -11.57 1.93 -21.04
N TYR A 612 -10.55 1.46 -20.32
CA TYR A 612 -10.56 0.15 -19.65
C TYR A 612 -11.73 0.05 -18.67
N GLN A 613 -11.93 1.07 -17.83
CA GLN A 613 -13.05 1.12 -16.89
C GLN A 613 -14.40 1.12 -17.62
N LYS A 614 -14.57 2.00 -18.61
CA LYS A 614 -15.82 2.15 -19.39
C LYS A 614 -16.25 0.84 -20.06
N HIS A 615 -15.31 0.06 -20.57
CA HIS A 615 -15.59 -1.16 -21.32
C HIS A 615 -15.46 -2.45 -20.49
N GLY A 616 -15.22 -2.34 -19.18
CA GLY A 616 -15.06 -3.48 -18.28
C GLY A 616 -13.83 -4.33 -18.60
N LEU A 617 -12.77 -3.71 -19.14
CA LEU A 617 -11.52 -4.40 -19.43
C LEU A 617 -10.78 -4.75 -18.14
N PHE A 618 -10.78 -3.82 -17.19
CA PHE A 618 -10.44 -4.04 -15.80
C PHE A 618 -11.52 -3.44 -14.88
N TYR A 619 -11.86 -4.14 -13.81
CA TYR A 619 -12.82 -3.67 -12.80
C TYR A 619 -12.16 -2.71 -11.79
N LEU A 620 -11.86 -1.49 -12.27
CA LEU A 620 -11.07 -0.51 -11.53
C LEU A 620 -11.89 0.39 -10.59
N GLU A 621 -13.22 0.36 -10.69
CA GLU A 621 -14.11 1.31 -10.02
C GLU A 621 -13.94 1.38 -8.49
N PRO A 622 -13.82 0.27 -7.74
CA PRO A 622 -13.55 0.33 -6.30
C PRO A 622 -12.18 0.93 -5.95
N TYR A 623 -11.22 0.85 -6.88
CA TYR A 623 -9.80 1.12 -6.61
C TYR A 623 -9.35 2.52 -7.06
N LEU A 624 -10.07 3.14 -8.01
CA LEU A 624 -9.80 4.50 -8.48
C LEU A 624 -10.59 5.58 -7.72
N ARG A 625 -11.65 5.20 -6.99
CA ARG A 625 -12.55 6.13 -6.26
C ARG A 625 -11.92 6.81 -5.03
N HIS A 626 -10.66 6.52 -4.69
CA HIS A 626 -9.99 7.17 -3.56
C HIS A 626 -9.69 8.67 -3.74
N LYS A 627 -10.02 9.30 -4.88
CA LYS A 627 -9.91 10.76 -5.06
C LYS A 627 -11.23 11.55 -5.02
N ASN A 628 -12.42 10.94 -5.19
CA ASN A 628 -13.66 11.69 -5.45
C ASN A 628 -14.78 11.54 -4.39
N ARG A 629 -14.48 11.14 -3.15
CA ARG A 629 -15.49 11.05 -2.07
C ARG A 629 -16.10 12.39 -1.62
N LYS A 630 -15.87 13.50 -2.35
CA LYS A 630 -16.47 14.80 -2.07
C LYS A 630 -17.75 15.10 -2.87
N GLU A 631 -18.07 14.35 -3.92
CA GLU A 631 -19.20 14.70 -4.81
C GLU A 631 -20.43 13.79 -4.65
N ASP A 632 -20.29 12.55 -4.19
CA ASP A 632 -21.41 11.59 -4.13
C ASP A 632 -22.24 11.62 -2.82
N ILE A 633 -22.18 12.69 -2.02
CA ILE A 633 -23.07 12.89 -0.83
C ILE A 633 -24.00 14.09 -1.05
N LYS A 634 -24.43 14.34 -2.28
CA LYS A 634 -25.46 15.35 -2.55
C LYS A 634 -26.79 14.82 -3.06
N ASP A 635 -26.90 13.54 -3.42
CA ASP A 635 -28.18 12.94 -3.76
C ASP A 635 -28.27 11.52 -3.16
N GLY A 636 -28.85 11.45 -1.96
CA GLY A 636 -29.11 10.22 -1.21
C GLY A 636 -29.93 10.49 0.04
#